data_AF-A0A419EP74-F1
#
_entry.id   AF-A0A419EP74-F1
#
_cell.length_a   1.000
_cell.length_b   1.000
_cell.length_c   1.000
_cell.angle_alpha   90.00
_cell.angle_beta   90.00
_cell.angle_gamma   90.00
#
_symmetry.space_group_name_H-M   'P 1'
#
loop_
_entity.id
_entity.type
_entity.pdbx_description
1 polymer ?
#
loop_
_entity_poly.entity_id
_entity_poly.type
_entity_poly.pdbx_seq_one_letter_code
_entity_poly.pdbx_strand_id
1 'polypeptide(L)'
;MRGKKIFFLLSLVLFTCSLMAQSGSYRTCIFLHHSTGQNIYGPNGSSTSIPDEAVKYNNSHGYTGDDAVSIDETWYPSGDNEWSTWHRIFNAESAVDDISPYLNSYKIVMIKSCFPSSNIYSAGSPADTNNPDDKTLFNYKWHWRNIINKMKSYPDIFFVISTNAPLVSGQTNALEASLSDWFCTWAKDTLAKELDSEFGTFPKNVYVFDFFHKLADASGFLPSSLASALDDSHPNAAATALVAPQVVKEVFDAAINFENSANSNTVLVDFGATAEANVFGLSGWNTVIKSPGVNYTSSGPGGLVPVPEAEEFTDYEGVQGSARIFQKGERIVVTWYNNSDETFIFTSRISFRDSDQPEGGSSFGNWYTMRRFSDYRYTFTEIAPHTSTKTVFNITDSGVHKSDSSYSLINVNLAIEWGATWPKQYLVCDKIELYTDADITAPSQPTGLVAAPISDSKIQLNWNQPSDNVGVVEYLIYNNGEVEGYSRTNNYTCVLLETGTTYNFTVSARDAAGNESLLSSSVSTSTQEYKGDGTLVNPEGLNYLGAFKLPDDFLWGGEAIEYNPNGDGGQSGSGSTDGFPGSVFATNLNQPENGLVGELSIPAPIVSAGKNPDEIPTATILQSAVNIRPTNINSWEYVDIWRTGLEYVPDEGRLYSSWSIHYTVTGDKHASISCCDATNLSSATKYGAWFAGSTSAPNDATINDWLFSTPQSWANTFTSGRNLVVGRCRDGGLSGLGPTMYAFSKVGVTPPAAESQLELTTLLQYGPVEGTDNYNFPNSVDGYKHSDNWREATWISSLDQNSVAVIGNKALGNNWYGYVGERMLHDWVIADTPYPDFYVTDPDGKGWKGHNMQPMIIFYNPSNLAQVAAGTIQSYDPQPYAAFRINKNLFFGPEHEIFSATFDSQNKILYIAEFVRDPDGRLIIHAWQVESIPVPVELASFNANVTDSRIILNWITSTETNNLGFEIEHRSSTLTKNWKKIGFISGKGNSTEPAEYNFEDKNPDPGINQYRFKQIDYDGTFEYSGIVEAEINKPARFEVFQNYPNPFNAGTKINFILPNSGYVKIQVYNSVGEEVVQLFEGMKPAGYHEIYLDASGLSSGLYLLIVKVNENNSKIFSETKKIILLR
;
A
#
# COMPACT_ATOMS: atom_id res chain seq x y z
N MET A 1 17.75 37.76 73.32
CA MET A 1 17.36 39.03 73.99
C MET A 1 17.25 40.13 72.94
N ARG A 2 16.05 40.71 72.82
CA ARG A 2 15.69 42.08 72.37
C ARG A 2 16.68 42.87 71.48
N GLY A 3 16.33 42.98 70.21
CA GLY A 3 15.88 44.20 69.51
C GLY A 3 16.74 45.46 69.46
N LYS A 4 16.90 46.01 68.23
CA LYS A 4 16.50 47.40 67.87
C LYS A 4 16.60 47.63 66.34
N LYS A 5 15.54 48.22 65.79
CA LYS A 5 15.38 48.72 64.41
C LYS A 5 16.11 50.06 64.23
N ILE A 6 16.71 50.31 63.06
CA ILE A 6 16.84 51.65 62.46
C ILE A 6 16.62 51.55 60.94
N PHE A 7 15.82 52.48 60.44
CA PHE A 7 15.32 52.70 59.09
C PHE A 7 16.41 53.00 58.04
N PHE A 8 16.20 52.56 56.80
CA PHE A 8 16.73 53.23 55.61
C PHE A 8 15.60 53.48 54.62
N LEU A 9 15.40 54.76 54.26
CA LEU A 9 14.52 55.23 53.20
C LEU A 9 15.13 54.83 51.83
N LEU A 10 14.32 54.25 50.94
CA LEU A 10 14.54 54.33 49.50
C LEU A 10 13.42 55.15 48.89
N SER A 11 13.80 56.28 48.29
CA SER A 11 12.95 57.20 47.55
C SER A 11 12.46 56.55 46.25
N LEU A 12 11.14 56.42 46.12
CA LEU A 12 10.43 56.05 44.91
C LEU A 12 10.45 57.26 43.95
N VAL A 13 11.27 57.20 42.90
CA VAL A 13 11.15 58.12 41.76
C VAL A 13 10.19 57.45 40.77
N LEU A 14 8.96 57.95 40.75
CA LEU A 14 7.98 57.70 39.70
C LEU A 14 8.50 58.33 38.40
N PHE A 15 9.11 57.52 37.54
CA PHE A 15 9.12 57.80 36.10
C PHE A 15 7.85 57.19 35.52
N THR A 16 6.83 58.03 35.31
CA THR A 16 5.71 57.72 34.43
C THR A 16 6.26 57.65 33.01
N CYS A 17 6.70 56.46 32.59
CA CYS A 17 6.76 56.15 31.18
C CYS A 17 5.32 55.89 30.76
N SER A 18 4.69 56.87 30.12
CA SER A 18 3.49 56.63 29.33
C SER A 18 3.86 55.59 28.27
N LEU A 19 3.52 54.31 28.53
CA LEU A 19 3.44 53.31 27.48
C LEU A 19 2.50 53.89 26.42
N MET A 20 3.06 54.15 25.24
CA MET A 20 2.24 54.14 24.04
C MET A 20 1.60 52.74 23.97
N ALA A 21 0.30 52.72 23.72
CA ALA A 21 -0.54 51.54 23.74
C ALA A 21 0.10 50.37 22.97
N GLN A 22 0.15 49.21 23.63
CA GLN A 22 0.37 47.92 23.01
C GLN A 22 -0.72 47.73 21.94
N SER A 23 -0.34 47.29 20.73
CA SER A 23 -1.31 46.93 19.69
C SER A 23 -2.25 45.84 20.23
N GLY A 24 -3.57 46.09 20.20
CA GLY A 24 -4.56 45.28 20.89
C GLY A 24 -4.58 43.80 20.50
N SER A 25 -4.81 42.94 21.49
CA SER A 25 -4.82 41.48 21.39
C SER A 25 -6.00 40.93 20.56
N TYR A 26 -5.80 39.81 19.88
CA TYR A 26 -6.87 39.13 19.12
C TYR A 26 -7.81 38.36 20.07
N ARG A 27 -8.58 39.10 20.88
CA ARG A 27 -9.45 38.56 21.93
C ARG A 27 -10.93 38.87 21.75
N THR A 28 -11.26 39.95 21.04
CA THR A 28 -12.65 40.35 20.81
C THR A 28 -13.04 40.15 19.34
N CYS A 29 -14.06 39.31 19.11
CA CYS A 29 -14.63 39.02 17.80
C CYS A 29 -16.00 39.68 17.64
N ILE A 30 -16.28 40.21 16.45
CA ILE A 30 -17.63 40.57 16.02
C ILE A 30 -18.14 39.54 15.02
N PHE A 31 -19.29 38.93 15.31
CA PHE A 31 -20.00 38.02 14.43
C PHE A 31 -21.09 38.77 13.65
N LEU A 32 -20.80 39.00 12.37
CA LEU A 32 -21.67 39.63 11.38
C LEU A 32 -22.47 38.56 10.65
N HIS A 33 -23.78 38.51 10.90
CA HIS A 33 -24.66 37.54 10.28
C HIS A 33 -26.00 38.14 9.87
N HIS A 34 -26.64 37.49 8.89
CA HIS A 34 -28.04 37.69 8.56
C HIS A 34 -28.72 36.32 8.62
N SER A 35 -29.90 36.22 9.25
CA SER A 35 -30.69 34.99 9.27
C SER A 35 -29.94 33.81 9.92
N THR A 36 -29.66 33.90 11.23
CA THR A 36 -29.32 32.74 12.08
C THR A 36 -30.41 32.44 13.11
N GLY A 37 -31.52 33.19 13.09
CA GLY A 37 -32.67 33.02 13.98
C GLY A 37 -32.37 33.25 15.45
N GLN A 38 -31.29 33.99 15.78
CA GLN A 38 -30.69 34.11 17.13
C GLN A 38 -30.15 32.78 17.69
N ASN A 39 -30.36 31.66 17.01
CA ASN A 39 -30.13 30.35 17.62
C ASN A 39 -28.65 29.97 17.65
N ILE A 40 -27.82 30.31 16.65
CA ILE A 40 -26.37 29.97 16.72
C ILE A 40 -25.67 30.70 17.89
N TYR A 41 -26.01 31.97 18.14
CA TYR A 41 -25.44 32.72 19.26
C TYR A 41 -26.00 32.27 20.61
N GLY A 42 -27.31 31.96 20.67
CA GLY A 42 -27.93 31.25 21.79
C GLY A 42 -28.08 32.07 23.10
N PRO A 43 -28.53 31.43 24.19
CA PRO A 43 -28.87 30.01 24.26
C PRO A 43 -30.22 29.67 23.61
N ASN A 44 -31.23 30.54 23.61
CA ASN A 44 -32.50 30.35 22.90
C ASN A 44 -33.12 28.92 22.99
N GLY A 45 -33.04 28.30 24.19
CA GLY A 45 -33.54 26.94 24.45
C GLY A 45 -32.48 25.83 24.34
N SER A 46 -31.27 26.14 23.88
CA SER A 46 -30.08 25.28 23.89
C SER A 46 -29.51 25.11 25.30
N SER A 47 -28.74 24.04 25.50
CA SER A 47 -27.94 23.80 26.70
C SER A 47 -26.73 24.73 26.84
N THR A 48 -26.40 25.50 25.80
CA THR A 48 -25.26 26.44 25.80
C THR A 48 -25.46 27.57 24.79
N SER A 49 -24.58 28.57 24.84
CA SER A 49 -24.53 29.74 23.95
C SER A 49 -23.08 30.10 23.61
N ILE A 50 -22.86 30.89 22.56
CA ILE A 50 -21.53 31.41 22.23
C ILE A 50 -20.92 32.19 23.43
N PRO A 51 -21.66 33.09 24.11
CA PRO A 51 -21.17 33.71 25.35
C PRO A 51 -20.79 32.71 26.46
N ASP A 52 -21.60 31.68 26.70
CA ASP A 52 -21.31 30.67 27.72
C ASP A 52 -20.05 29.86 27.37
N GLU A 53 -19.88 29.50 26.10
CA GLU A 53 -18.70 28.79 25.61
C GLU A 53 -17.45 29.67 25.65
N ALA A 54 -17.56 30.98 25.40
CA ALA A 54 -16.44 31.92 25.59
C ALA A 54 -15.99 31.99 27.06
N VAL A 55 -16.94 31.99 28.01
CA VAL A 55 -16.62 31.89 29.44
C VAL A 55 -15.91 30.56 29.77
N LYS A 56 -16.37 29.43 29.22
CA LYS A 56 -15.72 28.13 29.41
C LYS A 56 -14.30 28.13 28.81
N TYR A 57 -14.13 28.69 27.61
CA TYR A 57 -12.84 28.81 26.94
C TYR A 57 -11.87 29.66 27.76
N ASN A 58 -12.31 30.81 28.29
CA ASN A 58 -11.48 31.63 29.17
C ASN A 58 -11.07 30.88 30.44
N ASN A 59 -12.00 30.17 31.08
CA ASN A 59 -11.70 29.39 32.28
C ASN A 59 -10.71 28.24 32.01
N SER A 60 -10.82 27.55 30.87
CA SER A 60 -9.91 26.45 30.52
C SER A 60 -8.50 26.93 30.17
N HIS A 61 -8.36 28.17 29.67
CA HIS A 61 -7.06 28.75 29.29
C HIS A 61 -6.50 29.73 30.34
N GLY A 62 -7.23 29.97 31.44
CA GLY A 62 -6.81 30.90 32.50
C GLY A 62 -6.84 32.37 32.09
N TYR A 63 -7.59 32.71 31.04
CA TYR A 63 -7.68 34.07 30.50
C TYR A 63 -8.58 34.96 31.36
N THR A 64 -8.08 36.15 31.71
CA THR A 64 -8.78 37.15 32.53
C THR A 64 -8.42 38.56 32.10
N GLY A 65 -9.26 39.56 32.43
CA GLY A 65 -8.98 40.96 32.07
C GLY A 65 -8.90 41.15 30.55
N ASP A 66 -7.87 41.85 30.09
CA ASP A 66 -7.65 42.18 28.66
C ASP A 66 -7.29 40.95 27.80
N ASP A 67 -6.97 39.81 28.43
CA ASP A 67 -6.71 38.53 27.74
C ASP A 67 -7.96 37.67 27.56
N ALA A 68 -9.09 38.05 28.19
CA ALA A 68 -10.33 37.28 28.08
C ALA A 68 -10.95 37.43 26.69
N VAL A 69 -11.32 36.30 26.08
CA VAL A 69 -11.98 36.27 24.77
C VAL A 69 -13.47 36.55 24.87
N SER A 70 -14.03 37.25 23.88
CA SER A 70 -15.46 37.50 23.75
C SER A 70 -15.90 37.58 22.28
N ILE A 71 -17.12 37.11 22.00
CA ILE A 71 -17.76 37.27 20.68
C ILE A 71 -19.01 38.13 20.86
N ASP A 72 -19.00 39.32 20.29
CA ASP A 72 -20.18 40.15 20.11
C ASP A 72 -20.90 39.74 18.83
N GLU A 73 -22.23 39.90 18.75
CA GLU A 73 -22.97 39.68 17.51
C GLU A 73 -23.71 40.93 17.06
N THR A 74 -23.91 41.04 15.75
CA THR A 74 -24.86 42.00 15.19
C THR A 74 -25.48 41.46 13.91
N TRP A 75 -26.75 41.78 13.72
CA TRP A 75 -27.45 41.49 12.48
C TRP A 75 -26.98 42.48 11.41
N TYR A 76 -26.18 42.01 10.45
CA TYR A 76 -25.53 42.88 9.48
C TYR A 76 -25.21 42.15 8.15
N PRO A 77 -25.41 42.83 7.00
CA PRO A 77 -26.13 44.10 6.77
C PRO A 77 -27.63 44.02 7.09
N SER A 78 -28.36 45.14 6.90
CA SER A 78 -29.80 45.24 7.22
C SER A 78 -30.74 44.49 6.25
N GLY A 79 -30.20 43.94 5.14
CA GLY A 79 -30.91 43.11 4.17
C GLY A 79 -30.17 41.80 3.89
N ASP A 80 -30.71 40.97 2.99
CA ASP A 80 -30.11 39.68 2.64
C ASP A 80 -28.66 39.82 2.19
N ASN A 81 -27.77 39.08 2.84
CA ASN A 81 -26.32 39.19 2.66
C ASN A 81 -25.75 38.01 1.86
N GLU A 82 -26.19 37.91 0.60
CA GLU A 82 -25.70 36.90 -0.34
C GLU A 82 -24.18 37.02 -0.56
N TRP A 83 -23.54 35.94 -1.01
CA TRP A 83 -22.09 35.89 -1.21
C TRP A 83 -21.58 37.03 -2.11
N SER A 84 -22.30 37.38 -3.18
CA SER A 84 -21.92 38.42 -4.13
C SER A 84 -22.00 39.84 -3.54
N THR A 85 -22.82 40.02 -2.50
CA THR A 85 -23.04 41.34 -1.87
C THR A 85 -21.85 41.77 -1.02
N TRP A 86 -21.03 40.83 -0.54
CA TRP A 86 -19.84 41.13 0.26
C TRP A 86 -18.81 41.99 -0.48
N HIS A 87 -18.74 41.94 -1.82
CA HIS A 87 -17.90 42.87 -2.58
C HIS A 87 -18.29 44.32 -2.33
N ARG A 88 -19.59 44.63 -2.43
CA ARG A 88 -20.12 45.99 -2.22
C ARG A 88 -19.89 46.46 -0.79
N ILE A 89 -20.02 45.54 0.17
CA ILE A 89 -19.79 45.79 1.60
C ILE A 89 -18.32 46.15 1.87
N PHE A 90 -17.38 45.35 1.37
CA PHE A 90 -15.95 45.62 1.53
C PHE A 90 -15.45 46.83 0.74
N ASN A 91 -16.19 47.25 -0.30
CA ASN A 91 -15.89 48.44 -1.11
C ASN A 91 -16.60 49.71 -0.62
N ALA A 92 -17.43 49.63 0.43
CA ALA A 92 -18.23 50.73 0.96
C ALA A 92 -19.08 51.45 -0.11
N GLU A 93 -19.69 50.67 -1.02
CA GLU A 93 -20.49 51.21 -2.13
C GLU A 93 -21.84 51.83 -1.69
N SER A 94 -22.21 51.65 -0.41
CA SER A 94 -23.42 52.20 0.21
C SER A 94 -23.14 52.53 1.68
N ALA A 95 -23.61 53.68 2.15
CA ALA A 95 -23.39 54.13 3.54
C ALA A 95 -24.09 53.27 4.61
N VAL A 96 -25.06 52.43 4.23
CA VAL A 96 -25.72 51.47 5.13
C VAL A 96 -25.09 50.08 5.13
N ASP A 97 -24.16 49.82 4.18
CA ASP A 97 -23.48 48.54 3.99
C ASP A 97 -21.94 48.69 4.14
N ASP A 98 -21.47 49.75 4.81
CA ASP A 98 -20.04 49.99 5.09
C ASP A 98 -19.54 49.17 6.29
N ILE A 99 -18.62 48.22 6.03
CA ILE A 99 -18.02 47.37 7.07
C ILE A 99 -16.95 48.07 7.91
N SER A 100 -16.45 49.22 7.47
CA SER A 100 -15.33 49.95 8.10
C SER A 100 -15.49 50.20 9.60
N PRO A 101 -16.68 50.52 10.16
CA PRO A 101 -16.85 50.68 11.60
C PRO A 101 -16.47 49.44 12.41
N TYR A 102 -16.72 48.23 11.87
CA TYR A 102 -16.36 46.97 12.51
C TYR A 102 -14.87 46.68 12.37
N LEU A 103 -14.30 46.92 11.18
CA LEU A 103 -12.85 46.78 10.96
C LEU A 103 -12.03 47.72 11.86
N ASN A 104 -12.57 48.89 12.19
CA ASN A 104 -11.92 49.85 13.10
C ASN A 104 -12.05 49.49 14.58
N SER A 105 -13.05 48.67 14.95
CA SER A 105 -13.40 48.40 16.35
C SER A 105 -13.01 46.99 16.81
N TYR A 106 -12.84 46.04 15.88
CA TYR A 106 -12.57 44.65 16.19
C TYR A 106 -11.33 44.13 15.47
N LYS A 107 -10.55 43.31 16.16
CA LYS A 107 -9.40 42.59 15.59
C LYS A 107 -9.77 41.25 14.99
N ILE A 108 -10.92 40.69 15.36
CA ILE A 108 -11.48 39.49 14.75
C ILE A 108 -12.85 39.82 14.17
N VAL A 109 -13.06 39.53 12.89
CA VAL A 109 -14.32 39.81 12.19
C VAL A 109 -14.82 38.52 11.54
N MET A 110 -15.91 37.98 12.05
CA MET A 110 -16.54 36.77 11.53
C MET A 110 -17.72 37.14 10.64
N ILE A 111 -17.79 36.59 9.44
CA ILE A 111 -18.87 36.81 8.47
C ILE A 111 -19.57 35.51 8.09
N LYS A 112 -20.89 35.58 7.92
CA LYS A 112 -21.73 34.46 7.46
C LYS A 112 -22.83 34.97 6.53
N SER A 113 -22.94 34.37 5.35
CA SER A 113 -23.98 34.69 4.34
C SER A 113 -25.33 34.05 4.68
N CYS A 114 -26.41 34.55 4.10
CA CYS A 114 -27.77 34.12 4.40
C CYS A 114 -28.05 32.68 3.90
N PHE A 115 -29.12 32.03 4.39
CA PHE A 115 -29.46 30.66 3.98
C PHE A 115 -29.71 30.47 2.47
N PRO A 116 -30.33 31.43 1.76
CA PRO A 116 -30.41 31.39 0.29
C PRO A 116 -29.05 31.30 -0.43
N SER A 117 -27.95 31.57 0.28
CA SER A 117 -26.58 31.36 -0.22
C SER A 117 -26.20 29.91 -0.50
N SER A 118 -27.11 28.95 -0.29
CA SER A 118 -26.83 27.53 -0.56
C SER A 118 -27.55 26.98 -1.79
N ASN A 119 -28.36 27.81 -2.47
CA ASN A 119 -29.11 27.42 -3.68
C ASN A 119 -28.22 27.47 -4.94
N ILE A 120 -27.16 26.66 -4.98
CA ILE A 120 -26.28 26.55 -6.14
C ILE A 120 -26.93 25.64 -7.19
N TYR A 121 -27.49 26.21 -8.26
CA TYR A 121 -28.33 25.45 -9.20
C TYR A 121 -27.57 24.79 -10.36
N SER A 122 -26.31 25.12 -10.61
CA SER A 122 -25.49 24.44 -11.62
C SER A 122 -23.99 24.58 -11.38
N ALA A 123 -23.18 23.77 -12.08
CA ALA A 123 -21.72 23.87 -12.05
C ALA A 123 -21.21 25.20 -12.64
N GLY A 124 -21.92 25.75 -13.63
CA GLY A 124 -21.60 27.03 -14.25
C GLY A 124 -20.42 27.03 -15.23
N SER A 125 -20.04 28.22 -15.66
CA SER A 125 -18.95 28.49 -16.60
C SER A 125 -18.27 29.84 -16.31
N PRO A 126 -17.10 30.13 -16.91
CA PRO A 126 -16.48 31.45 -16.83
C PRO A 126 -17.39 32.62 -17.24
N ALA A 127 -18.34 32.39 -18.16
CA ALA A 127 -19.26 33.42 -18.62
C ALA A 127 -20.23 33.91 -17.53
N ASP A 128 -20.45 33.10 -16.50
CA ASP A 128 -21.38 33.40 -15.40
C ASP A 128 -20.86 34.57 -14.55
N THR A 129 -19.55 34.81 -14.53
CA THR A 129 -18.93 35.97 -13.85
C THR A 129 -19.35 37.32 -14.44
N ASN A 130 -19.97 37.34 -15.64
CA ASN A 130 -20.56 38.55 -16.20
C ASN A 130 -21.86 38.97 -15.50
N ASN A 131 -22.50 38.06 -14.76
CA ASN A 131 -23.66 38.35 -13.94
C ASN A 131 -23.42 37.89 -12.49
N PRO A 132 -23.07 38.81 -11.57
CA PRO A 132 -22.66 38.46 -10.21
C PRO A 132 -23.76 37.79 -9.36
N ASP A 133 -25.02 37.79 -9.83
CA ASP A 133 -26.15 37.16 -9.15
C ASP A 133 -26.40 35.70 -9.58
N ASP A 134 -25.67 35.20 -10.58
CA ASP A 134 -25.83 33.81 -11.05
C ASP A 134 -25.28 32.83 -10.01
N LYS A 135 -26.17 31.95 -9.51
CA LYS A 135 -25.88 30.99 -8.43
C LYS A 135 -25.25 29.70 -8.95
N THR A 136 -24.07 29.81 -9.56
CA THR A 136 -23.32 28.66 -10.10
C THR A 136 -22.02 28.41 -9.35
N LEU A 137 -21.60 27.15 -9.29
CA LEU A 137 -20.38 26.77 -8.55
C LEU A 137 -19.16 27.58 -9.01
N PHE A 138 -19.00 27.77 -10.33
CA PHE A 138 -17.92 28.58 -10.89
C PHE A 138 -17.94 30.02 -10.34
N ASN A 139 -19.10 30.67 -10.35
CA ASN A 139 -19.24 32.06 -9.92
C ASN A 139 -19.00 32.23 -8.40
N TYR A 140 -19.44 31.27 -7.59
CA TYR A 140 -19.13 31.25 -6.16
C TYR A 140 -17.63 31.18 -5.87
N LYS A 141 -16.92 30.27 -6.55
CA LYS A 141 -15.45 30.16 -6.42
C LYS A 141 -14.78 31.48 -6.78
N TRP A 142 -15.23 32.12 -7.85
CA TRP A 142 -14.74 33.43 -8.27
C TRP A 142 -14.98 34.51 -7.21
N HIS A 143 -16.19 34.62 -6.66
CA HIS A 143 -16.52 35.57 -5.60
C HIS A 143 -15.67 35.36 -4.34
N TRP A 144 -15.56 34.11 -3.86
CA TRP A 144 -14.78 33.79 -2.66
C TRP A 144 -13.31 34.16 -2.79
N ARG A 145 -12.67 33.81 -3.92
CA ARG A 145 -11.30 34.24 -4.22
C ARG A 145 -11.17 35.77 -4.13
N ASN A 146 -12.09 36.53 -4.73
CA ASN A 146 -12.04 38.00 -4.70
C ASN A 146 -12.29 38.61 -3.31
N ILE A 147 -13.24 38.06 -2.54
CA ILE A 147 -13.51 38.51 -1.16
C ILE A 147 -12.30 38.25 -0.27
N ILE A 148 -11.70 37.07 -0.37
CA ILE A 148 -10.53 36.70 0.43
C ILE A 148 -9.31 37.54 0.05
N ASN A 149 -9.12 37.87 -1.23
CA ASN A 149 -8.12 38.85 -1.65
C ASN A 149 -8.35 40.24 -1.03
N LYS A 150 -9.60 40.62 -0.79
CA LYS A 150 -9.92 41.87 -0.11
C LYS A 150 -9.63 41.78 1.40
N MET A 151 -9.95 40.66 2.04
CA MET A 151 -9.58 40.39 3.44
C MET A 151 -8.07 40.40 3.66
N LYS A 152 -7.30 39.82 2.71
CA LYS A 152 -5.84 39.86 2.68
C LYS A 152 -5.27 41.29 2.72
N SER A 153 -6.00 42.28 2.21
CA SER A 153 -5.58 43.69 2.23
C SER A 153 -5.69 44.38 3.59
N TYR A 154 -6.25 43.71 4.60
CA TYR A 154 -6.34 44.18 5.98
C TYR A 154 -5.52 43.28 6.92
N PRO A 155 -4.17 43.35 6.86
CA PRO A 155 -3.30 42.40 7.57
C PRO A 155 -3.41 42.46 9.10
N ASP A 156 -3.91 43.57 9.65
CA ASP A 156 -4.10 43.78 11.09
C ASP A 156 -5.47 43.29 11.61
N ILE A 157 -6.26 42.62 10.77
CA ILE A 157 -7.58 42.09 11.06
C ILE A 157 -7.59 40.61 10.72
N PHE A 158 -8.02 39.79 11.68
CA PHE A 158 -8.23 38.36 11.49
C PHE A 158 -9.68 38.13 11.06
N PHE A 159 -9.88 37.60 9.85
CA PHE A 159 -11.19 37.31 9.31
C PHE A 159 -11.56 35.85 9.51
N VAL A 160 -12.81 35.62 9.85
CA VAL A 160 -13.42 34.29 9.81
C VAL A 160 -14.53 34.33 8.78
N ILE A 161 -14.42 33.54 7.73
CA ILE A 161 -15.47 33.40 6.72
C ILE A 161 -16.15 32.05 6.88
N SER A 162 -17.46 32.07 7.13
CA SER A 162 -18.24 30.84 7.26
C SER A 162 -18.62 30.29 5.88
N THR A 163 -18.50 28.97 5.69
CA THR A 163 -19.09 28.30 4.52
C THR A 163 -20.63 28.43 4.54
N ASN A 164 -21.27 28.07 3.43
CA ASN A 164 -22.72 28.17 3.28
C ASN A 164 -23.46 27.32 4.35
N ALA A 165 -24.73 27.62 4.62
CA ALA A 165 -25.53 26.85 5.59
C ALA A 165 -26.36 25.78 4.88
N PRO A 166 -26.41 24.52 5.34
CA PRO A 166 -27.18 23.50 4.65
C PRO A 166 -28.68 23.80 4.76
N LEU A 167 -29.44 23.38 3.76
CA LEU A 167 -30.88 23.61 3.67
C LEU A 167 -31.65 22.33 3.95
N VAL A 168 -32.83 22.46 4.54
CA VAL A 168 -33.77 21.34 4.70
C VAL A 168 -34.27 20.87 3.33
N SER A 169 -34.65 19.60 3.23
CA SER A 169 -35.15 19.01 1.98
C SER A 169 -36.41 19.69 1.41
N GLY A 170 -37.11 20.51 2.20
CA GLY A 170 -38.23 21.34 1.74
C GLY A 170 -37.83 22.66 1.06
N GLN A 171 -36.57 23.08 1.18
CA GLN A 171 -36.05 24.34 0.63
C GLN A 171 -34.96 24.17 -0.43
N THR A 172 -34.44 22.96 -0.62
CA THR A 172 -33.48 22.62 -1.67
C THR A 172 -33.75 21.23 -2.26
N ASN A 173 -32.98 20.83 -3.27
CA ASN A 173 -33.04 19.50 -3.87
C ASN A 173 -31.66 18.82 -3.86
N ALA A 174 -31.59 17.53 -4.20
CA ALA A 174 -30.35 16.75 -4.10
C ALA A 174 -29.20 17.30 -4.96
N LEU A 175 -29.50 17.89 -6.12
CA LEU A 175 -28.48 18.48 -6.98
C LEU A 175 -27.90 19.73 -6.35
N GLU A 176 -28.76 20.65 -5.90
CA GLU A 176 -28.33 21.91 -5.26
C GLU A 176 -27.61 21.67 -3.93
N ALA A 177 -28.11 20.72 -3.12
CA ALA A 177 -27.44 20.29 -1.89
C ALA A 177 -26.03 19.74 -2.16
N SER A 178 -25.89 18.89 -3.18
CA SER A 178 -24.59 18.34 -3.60
C SER A 178 -23.65 19.40 -4.17
N LEU A 179 -24.15 20.39 -4.90
CA LEU A 179 -23.34 21.49 -5.41
C LEU A 179 -22.88 22.43 -4.27
N SER A 180 -23.73 22.67 -3.28
CA SER A 180 -23.36 23.42 -2.08
C SER A 180 -22.33 22.67 -1.23
N ASP A 181 -22.49 21.36 -1.06
CA ASP A 181 -21.50 20.47 -0.43
C ASP A 181 -20.16 20.54 -1.16
N TRP A 182 -20.18 20.42 -2.49
CA TRP A 182 -18.96 20.49 -3.31
C TRP A 182 -18.26 21.85 -3.21
N PHE A 183 -19.02 22.95 -3.16
CA PHE A 183 -18.47 24.28 -2.92
C PHE A 183 -17.81 24.39 -1.55
N CYS A 184 -18.49 23.93 -0.49
CA CYS A 184 -17.97 24.01 0.89
C CYS A 184 -16.74 23.13 1.08
N THR A 185 -16.73 21.94 0.46
CA THR A 185 -15.57 21.05 0.40
C THR A 185 -14.41 21.74 -0.31
N TRP A 186 -14.64 22.35 -1.47
CA TRP A 186 -13.60 23.12 -2.17
C TRP A 186 -13.06 24.27 -1.31
N ALA A 187 -13.93 25.04 -0.66
CA ALA A 187 -13.52 26.19 0.14
C ALA A 187 -12.59 25.79 1.31
N LYS A 188 -12.88 24.66 1.95
CA LYS A 188 -12.14 24.15 3.11
C LYS A 188 -10.92 23.32 2.72
N ASP A 189 -11.09 22.35 1.84
CA ASP A 189 -10.09 21.30 1.58
C ASP A 189 -9.22 21.60 0.35
N THR A 190 -9.63 22.57 -0.47
CA THR A 190 -8.83 23.02 -1.63
C THR A 190 -8.32 24.44 -1.42
N LEU A 191 -9.21 25.43 -1.27
CA LEU A 191 -8.84 26.84 -1.21
C LEU A 191 -8.05 27.17 0.07
N ALA A 192 -8.58 26.84 1.25
CA ALA A 192 -7.91 27.11 2.53
C ALA A 192 -6.64 26.25 2.75
N LYS A 193 -6.44 25.21 1.93
CA LYS A 193 -5.24 24.35 1.93
C LYS A 193 -4.22 24.73 0.86
N GLU A 194 -4.41 25.87 0.19
CA GLU A 194 -3.51 26.40 -0.84
C GLU A 194 -3.41 25.50 -2.10
N LEU A 195 -4.40 24.64 -2.32
CA LEU A 195 -4.45 23.72 -3.47
C LEU A 195 -5.26 24.30 -4.64
N ASP A 196 -5.83 25.49 -4.50
CA ASP A 196 -6.54 26.17 -5.58
C ASP A 196 -5.55 26.89 -6.51
N SER A 197 -5.32 26.30 -7.68
CA SER A 197 -4.34 26.78 -8.67
C SER A 197 -4.63 28.18 -9.21
N GLU A 198 -5.86 28.67 -9.13
CA GLU A 198 -6.22 30.02 -9.58
C GLU A 198 -6.03 31.08 -8.49
N PHE A 199 -5.97 30.69 -7.22
CA PHE A 199 -5.82 31.60 -6.09
C PHE A 199 -4.37 31.72 -5.60
N GLY A 200 -3.64 30.60 -5.54
CA GLY A 200 -2.29 30.53 -4.97
C GLY A 200 -2.31 30.51 -3.43
N THR A 201 -1.35 31.20 -2.80
CA THR A 201 -1.16 31.19 -1.34
C THR A 201 -2.34 31.77 -0.57
N PHE A 202 -2.83 31.04 0.43
CA PHE A 202 -3.97 31.45 1.23
C PHE A 202 -3.54 32.44 2.33
N PRO A 203 -4.25 33.56 2.52
CA PRO A 203 -3.82 34.58 3.48
C PRO A 203 -3.95 34.09 4.92
N LYS A 204 -2.85 34.20 5.69
CA LYS A 204 -2.80 33.80 7.10
C LYS A 204 -3.78 34.53 8.01
N ASN A 205 -4.22 35.73 7.63
CA ASN A 205 -5.19 36.51 8.39
C ASN A 205 -6.65 36.12 8.09
N VAL A 206 -6.91 35.02 7.39
CA VAL A 206 -8.25 34.52 7.07
C VAL A 206 -8.39 33.07 7.50
N TYR A 207 -9.52 32.73 8.11
CA TYR A 207 -9.88 31.38 8.51
C TYR A 207 -11.24 30.99 7.93
N VAL A 208 -11.34 29.79 7.35
CA VAL A 208 -12.58 29.24 6.81
C VAL A 208 -13.26 28.39 7.88
N PHE A 209 -14.37 28.88 8.43
CA PHE A 209 -15.18 28.13 9.38
C PHE A 209 -16.18 27.25 8.62
N ASP A 210 -16.03 25.94 8.73
CA ASP A 210 -16.84 24.97 8.00
C ASP A 210 -18.24 24.80 8.63
N PHE A 211 -19.09 25.80 8.44
CA PHE A 211 -20.45 25.84 8.96
C PHE A 211 -21.35 24.78 8.30
N PHE A 212 -21.14 24.50 7.01
CA PHE A 212 -21.94 23.55 6.23
C PHE A 212 -21.90 22.13 6.81
N HIS A 213 -20.72 21.51 6.84
CA HIS A 213 -20.60 20.09 7.22
C HIS A 213 -20.77 19.84 8.71
N LYS A 214 -20.76 20.89 9.55
CA LYS A 214 -21.12 20.78 10.97
C LYS A 214 -22.62 20.53 11.18
N LEU A 215 -23.45 20.87 10.19
CA LEU A 215 -24.91 20.78 10.29
C LEU A 215 -25.53 19.85 9.25
N ALA A 216 -24.86 19.59 8.12
CA ALA A 216 -25.36 18.74 7.05
C ALA A 216 -25.28 17.24 7.40
N ASP A 217 -26.20 16.44 6.88
CA ASP A 217 -26.04 14.99 6.81
C ASP A 217 -25.17 14.55 5.62
N ALA A 218 -24.95 13.24 5.49
CA ALA A 218 -24.15 12.65 4.41
C ALA A 218 -24.73 12.89 3.00
N SER A 219 -25.96 13.42 2.89
CA SER A 219 -26.60 13.77 1.61
C SER A 219 -26.57 15.29 1.35
N GLY A 220 -25.91 16.08 2.21
CA GLY A 220 -25.79 17.53 2.07
C GLY A 220 -27.02 18.32 2.54
N PHE A 221 -28.01 17.67 3.17
CA PHE A 221 -29.20 18.34 3.69
C PHE A 221 -29.05 18.69 5.17
N LEU A 222 -29.74 19.75 5.62
CA LEU A 222 -29.91 20.02 7.04
C LEU A 222 -30.95 19.04 7.62
N PRO A 223 -30.60 18.19 8.60
CA PRO A 223 -31.56 17.31 9.26
C PRO A 223 -32.66 18.11 9.94
N SER A 224 -33.90 17.63 9.86
CA SER A 224 -35.05 18.27 10.52
C SER A 224 -34.90 18.38 12.03
N SER A 225 -34.07 17.53 12.66
CA SER A 225 -33.72 17.63 14.08
C SER A 225 -32.89 18.86 14.44
N LEU A 226 -32.26 19.51 13.46
CA LEU A 226 -31.40 20.70 13.64
C LEU A 226 -32.05 21.97 13.09
N ALA A 227 -33.18 21.87 12.39
CA ALA A 227 -33.92 22.98 11.80
C ALA A 227 -35.13 23.43 12.65
N SER A 228 -35.62 24.64 12.43
CA SER A 228 -36.82 25.19 13.09
C SER A 228 -38.10 24.53 12.58
N ALA A 229 -38.17 24.20 11.28
CA ALA A 229 -39.26 23.46 10.65
C ALA A 229 -38.78 22.68 9.40
N LEU A 230 -39.69 21.91 8.78
CA LEU A 230 -39.39 21.15 7.55
C LEU A 230 -39.24 22.04 6.30
N ASP A 231 -39.74 23.27 6.37
CA ASP A 231 -39.74 24.29 5.32
C ASP A 231 -38.99 25.57 5.77
N ASP A 232 -38.26 25.51 6.88
CA ASP A 232 -37.49 26.61 7.43
C ASP A 232 -36.14 26.11 7.94
N SER A 233 -35.07 26.44 7.22
CA SER A 233 -33.70 26.00 7.55
C SER A 233 -33.06 26.78 8.70
N HIS A 234 -33.77 27.73 9.34
CA HIS A 234 -33.21 28.40 10.52
C HIS A 234 -32.81 27.36 11.58
N PRO A 235 -31.62 27.48 12.20
CA PRO A 235 -31.13 26.48 13.14
C PRO A 235 -31.98 26.51 14.41
N ASN A 236 -32.16 25.36 15.06
CA ASN A 236 -32.86 25.26 16.35
C ASN A 236 -31.88 25.13 17.53
N ALA A 237 -32.41 24.95 18.75
CA ALA A 237 -31.62 24.78 19.97
C ALA A 237 -30.59 23.62 19.92
N ALA A 238 -30.87 22.53 19.19
CA ALA A 238 -29.94 21.42 19.05
C ALA A 238 -28.77 21.78 18.11
N ALA A 239 -29.02 22.54 17.04
CA ALA A 239 -27.98 23.09 16.18
C ALA A 239 -27.07 24.06 16.95
N THR A 240 -27.63 24.88 17.83
CA THR A 240 -26.86 25.74 18.74
C THR A 240 -25.92 24.93 19.63
N ALA A 241 -26.44 23.88 20.29
CA ALA A 241 -25.65 23.05 21.19
C ALA A 241 -24.48 22.36 20.49
N LEU A 242 -24.65 22.05 19.20
CA LEU A 242 -23.62 21.45 18.36
C LEU A 242 -22.56 22.47 17.92
N VAL A 243 -22.97 23.66 17.47
CA VAL A 243 -22.09 24.61 16.76
C VAL A 243 -21.42 25.62 17.70
N ALA A 244 -22.11 26.11 18.74
CA ALA A 244 -21.56 27.17 19.61
C ALA A 244 -20.19 26.83 20.25
N PRO A 245 -19.94 25.60 20.76
CA PRO A 245 -18.62 25.25 21.29
C PRO A 245 -17.52 25.26 20.21
N GLN A 246 -17.88 24.85 18.99
CA GLN A 246 -16.96 24.79 17.86
C GLN A 246 -16.60 26.19 17.35
N VAL A 247 -17.58 27.11 17.27
CA VAL A 247 -17.34 28.50 16.88
C VAL A 247 -16.33 29.15 17.81
N VAL A 248 -16.56 29.10 19.13
CA VAL A 248 -15.64 29.72 20.09
C VAL A 248 -14.25 29.11 20.01
N LYS A 249 -14.16 27.77 20.03
CA LYS A 249 -12.86 27.09 20.02
C LYS A 249 -12.09 27.38 18.74
N GLU A 250 -12.67 27.14 17.57
CA GLU A 250 -11.96 27.25 16.29
C GLU A 250 -11.58 28.69 15.96
N VAL A 251 -12.46 29.66 16.24
CA VAL A 251 -12.19 31.08 15.97
C VAL A 251 -11.03 31.58 16.83
N PHE A 252 -11.06 31.32 18.14
CA PHE A 252 -10.00 31.83 19.02
C PHE A 252 -8.70 31.04 18.92
N ASP A 253 -8.74 29.72 18.72
CA ASP A 253 -7.52 28.95 18.44
C ASP A 253 -6.84 29.48 17.17
N ALA A 254 -7.60 29.72 16.09
CA ALA A 254 -7.05 30.23 14.85
C ALA A 254 -6.55 31.69 14.98
N ALA A 255 -7.29 32.56 15.69
CA ALA A 255 -6.90 33.96 15.89
C ALA A 255 -5.68 34.11 16.81
N ILE A 256 -5.59 33.29 17.88
CA ILE A 256 -4.44 33.24 18.78
C ILE A 256 -3.22 32.66 18.05
N ASN A 257 -3.41 31.62 17.22
CA ASN A 257 -2.34 31.11 16.37
C ASN A 257 -1.88 32.18 15.36
N PHE A 258 -2.81 32.95 14.79
CA PHE A 258 -2.47 34.07 13.92
C PHE A 258 -1.68 35.14 14.68
N GLU A 259 -2.12 35.55 15.87
CA GLU A 259 -1.40 36.50 16.75
C GLU A 259 0.01 36.01 17.12
N ASN A 260 0.13 34.73 17.47
CA ASN A 260 1.41 34.09 17.79
C ASN A 260 2.30 34.00 16.54
N SER A 261 1.73 33.75 15.37
CA SER A 261 2.44 33.72 14.07
C SER A 261 2.80 35.11 13.53
N ALA A 262 2.06 36.15 13.95
CA ALA A 262 2.34 37.54 13.62
C ALA A 262 3.45 38.13 14.52
N ASN A 263 3.72 37.52 15.67
CA ASN A 263 4.77 37.90 16.62
C ASN A 263 6.00 36.96 16.61
N SER A 264 6.10 35.98 15.70
CA SER A 264 7.14 34.94 15.77
C SER A 264 8.40 35.18 14.94
N ASN A 265 8.47 36.27 14.16
CA ASN A 265 9.51 36.43 13.14
C ASN A 265 10.49 37.53 13.55
N THR A 266 11.70 37.12 13.95
CA THR A 266 12.78 38.07 14.16
C THR A 266 13.54 38.23 12.85
N VAL A 267 13.53 39.43 12.27
CA VAL A 267 14.39 39.76 11.14
C VAL A 267 15.84 39.60 11.58
N LEU A 268 16.58 38.66 10.99
CA LEU A 268 18.02 38.57 11.21
C LEU A 268 18.71 39.64 10.36
N VAL A 269 18.33 39.74 9.09
CA VAL A 269 18.66 40.86 8.20
C VAL A 269 17.59 41.02 7.12
N ASP A 270 17.24 42.27 6.84
CA ASP A 270 16.48 42.72 5.67
C ASP A 270 17.44 43.52 4.81
N PHE A 271 17.83 42.97 3.65
CA PHE A 271 18.89 43.54 2.84
C PHE A 271 18.36 44.74 2.06
N GLY A 272 18.96 45.91 2.27
CA GLY A 272 18.61 47.10 1.51
C GLY A 272 19.23 47.11 0.11
N ALA A 273 18.91 48.14 -0.68
CA ALA A 273 19.59 48.38 -1.97
C ALA A 273 21.05 48.87 -1.82
N THR A 274 21.47 49.20 -0.60
CA THR A 274 22.85 49.51 -0.21
C THR A 274 23.13 48.96 1.18
N ALA A 275 24.42 48.89 1.56
CA ALA A 275 24.83 48.39 2.87
C ALA A 275 24.23 49.20 4.05
N GLU A 276 24.04 50.50 3.88
CA GLU A 276 23.48 51.41 4.90
C GLU A 276 21.95 51.25 5.05
N ALA A 277 21.29 50.66 4.05
CA ALA A 277 19.86 50.45 4.02
C ALA A 277 19.43 49.10 4.65
N ASN A 278 20.38 48.28 5.08
CA ASN A 278 20.08 47.03 5.77
C ASN A 278 19.38 47.28 7.11
N VAL A 279 18.37 46.48 7.41
CA VAL A 279 17.67 46.49 8.70
C VAL A 279 17.91 45.18 9.44
N PHE A 280 18.23 45.28 10.73
CA PHE A 280 18.46 44.11 11.59
C PHE A 280 17.48 44.14 12.76
N GLY A 281 16.86 42.99 13.05
CA GLY A 281 15.86 42.85 14.12
C GLY A 281 16.38 42.08 15.34
N LEU A 282 17.46 41.29 15.22
CA LEU A 282 18.04 40.54 16.32
C LEU A 282 19.18 41.32 16.99
N SER A 283 19.07 41.53 18.31
CA SER A 283 20.09 42.26 19.07
C SER A 283 21.47 41.59 18.96
N GLY A 284 22.49 42.40 18.62
CA GLY A 284 23.86 41.93 18.45
C GLY A 284 24.15 41.25 17.11
N TRP A 285 23.17 41.08 16.22
CA TRP A 285 23.32 40.61 14.83
C TRP A 285 23.12 41.80 13.89
N ASN A 286 24.23 42.44 13.49
CA ASN A 286 24.20 43.74 12.81
C ASN A 286 25.26 43.87 11.71
N THR A 287 25.81 42.73 11.26
CA THR A 287 26.88 42.69 10.26
C THR A 287 26.44 41.80 9.11
N VAL A 288 26.33 42.34 7.91
CA VAL A 288 26.20 41.56 6.68
C VAL A 288 27.58 41.07 6.27
N ILE A 289 27.68 39.82 5.84
CA ILE A 289 28.86 39.30 5.14
C ILE A 289 28.44 39.03 3.69
N LYS A 290 29.31 39.30 2.72
CA LYS A 290 29.07 39.00 1.30
C LYS A 290 30.39 38.64 0.62
N SER A 291 30.39 37.63 -0.26
CA SER A 291 31.59 37.30 -1.03
C SER A 291 32.01 38.47 -1.95
N PRO A 292 33.29 38.54 -2.37
CA PRO A 292 33.76 39.56 -3.32
C PRO A 292 32.95 39.63 -4.64
N GLY A 293 32.38 38.49 -5.07
CA GLY A 293 31.53 38.36 -6.27
C GLY A 293 30.05 38.68 -6.07
N VAL A 294 29.64 39.26 -4.93
CA VAL A 294 28.24 39.61 -4.64
C VAL A 294 28.11 41.10 -4.37
N ASN A 295 27.11 41.76 -4.95
CA ASN A 295 26.85 43.18 -4.78
C ASN A 295 25.42 43.47 -4.36
N TYR A 296 25.22 44.66 -3.80
CA TYR A 296 23.87 45.17 -3.58
C TYR A 296 23.22 45.55 -4.92
N THR A 297 21.92 45.31 -5.02
CA THR A 297 21.11 45.70 -6.17
C THR A 297 19.89 46.50 -5.73
N SER A 298 19.40 47.35 -6.64
CA SER A 298 18.10 48.02 -6.50
C SER A 298 16.99 47.33 -7.30
N SER A 299 17.28 46.17 -7.90
CA SER A 299 16.30 45.36 -8.61
C SER A 299 15.31 44.73 -7.64
N GLY A 300 14.02 44.75 -7.98
CA GLY A 300 12.96 44.20 -7.12
C GLY A 300 12.93 44.89 -5.74
N PRO A 301 12.87 44.14 -4.63
CA PRO A 301 12.88 44.72 -3.28
C PRO A 301 14.25 45.30 -2.86
N GLY A 302 15.30 45.06 -3.65
CA GLY A 302 16.68 45.28 -3.25
C GLY A 302 17.28 44.02 -2.60
N GLY A 303 18.57 44.06 -2.29
CA GLY A 303 19.25 42.97 -1.61
C GLY A 303 20.58 42.59 -2.25
N LEU A 304 21.04 41.36 -1.98
CA LEU A 304 22.31 40.85 -2.47
C LEU A 304 22.13 40.00 -3.72
N VAL A 305 22.98 40.23 -4.73
CA VAL A 305 22.98 39.48 -5.99
C VAL A 305 24.41 39.21 -6.47
N PRO A 306 24.71 38.01 -7.01
CA PRO A 306 26.00 37.71 -7.62
C PRO A 306 26.23 38.56 -8.87
N VAL A 307 27.47 38.94 -9.11
CA VAL A 307 27.86 39.59 -10.37
C VAL A 307 27.83 38.58 -11.53
N PRO A 308 27.70 39.04 -12.79
CA PRO A 308 27.62 38.15 -13.96
C PRO A 308 28.80 37.16 -14.10
N GLU A 309 29.98 37.55 -13.60
CA GLU A 309 31.22 36.76 -13.66
C GLU A 309 31.53 35.95 -12.39
N ALA A 310 30.58 35.85 -11.45
CA ALA A 310 30.75 35.12 -10.21
C ALA A 310 31.02 33.62 -10.45
N GLU A 311 31.93 33.02 -9.67
CA GLU A 311 32.22 31.59 -9.71
C GLU A 311 31.00 30.76 -9.30
N GLU A 312 30.94 29.50 -9.76
CA GLU A 312 29.84 28.57 -9.46
C GLU A 312 29.54 28.43 -7.97
N PHE A 313 30.56 28.55 -7.12
CA PHE A 313 30.46 28.43 -5.66
C PHE A 313 30.42 29.78 -4.92
N THR A 314 30.09 30.88 -5.59
CA THR A 314 29.99 32.20 -4.94
C THR A 314 28.85 32.24 -3.91
N ASP A 315 29.17 32.64 -2.67
CA ASP A 315 28.23 32.72 -1.56
C ASP A 315 27.60 34.12 -1.43
N TYR A 316 26.34 34.17 -0.97
CA TYR A 316 25.69 35.44 -0.62
C TYR A 316 26.17 35.96 0.76
N GLU A 317 26.89 35.13 1.53
CA GLU A 317 27.49 35.30 2.88
C GLU A 317 26.62 35.90 4.02
N GLY A 318 25.33 36.16 3.83
CA GLY A 318 24.35 36.20 4.93
C GLY A 318 24.56 37.26 6.04
N VAL A 319 24.48 36.85 7.31
CA VAL A 319 24.46 37.75 8.48
C VAL A 319 25.20 37.19 9.70
N GLN A 320 25.92 38.05 10.41
CA GLN A 320 26.73 37.75 11.58
C GLN A 320 26.30 38.57 12.81
N GLY A 321 26.49 37.97 14.00
CA GLY A 321 26.27 38.62 15.27
C GLY A 321 26.85 37.94 16.49
N SER A 322 26.28 38.28 17.65
CA SER A 322 26.63 37.67 18.93
C SER A 322 26.26 36.19 18.97
N ALA A 323 27.14 35.35 19.54
CA ALA A 323 26.91 33.91 19.63
C ALA A 323 25.59 33.58 20.36
N ARG A 324 24.77 32.72 19.77
CA ARG A 324 23.47 32.26 20.30
C ARG A 324 23.25 30.77 20.07
N ILE A 325 22.46 30.15 20.93
CA ILE A 325 22.02 28.76 20.77
C ILE A 325 20.72 28.75 19.96
N PHE A 326 20.71 28.09 18.81
CA PHE A 326 19.48 27.84 18.06
C PHE A 326 18.75 26.62 18.64
N GLN A 327 17.46 26.75 18.91
CA GLN A 327 16.65 25.73 19.58
C GLN A 327 15.94 24.82 18.57
N LYS A 328 15.76 23.54 18.91
CA LYS A 328 14.81 22.67 18.19
C LYS A 328 13.43 23.33 18.19
N GLY A 329 12.84 23.53 17.02
CA GLY A 329 11.58 24.28 16.85
C GLY A 329 11.74 25.69 16.30
N GLU A 330 12.98 26.19 16.19
CA GLU A 330 13.26 27.39 15.40
C GLU A 330 13.37 27.06 13.89
N ARG A 331 13.20 28.05 13.02
CA ARG A 331 13.46 27.94 11.57
C ARG A 331 14.18 29.17 11.07
N ILE A 332 15.14 28.99 10.16
CA ILE A 332 15.68 30.09 9.36
C ILE A 332 14.93 30.15 8.05
N VAL A 333 14.47 31.32 7.67
CA VAL A 333 13.70 31.53 6.44
C VAL A 333 14.42 32.56 5.59
N VAL A 334 14.75 32.20 4.36
CA VAL A 334 15.43 33.09 3.40
C VAL A 334 14.45 33.44 2.30
N THR A 335 14.27 34.73 2.04
CA THR A 335 13.42 35.26 0.97
C THR A 335 14.25 35.59 -0.25
N TRP A 336 13.78 35.12 -1.40
CA TRP A 336 14.43 35.29 -2.70
C TRP A 336 13.51 36.05 -3.65
N TYR A 337 14.09 36.87 -4.52
CA TYR A 337 13.38 37.55 -5.60
C TYR A 337 14.00 37.20 -6.96
N ASN A 338 13.16 36.88 -7.94
CA ASN A 338 13.57 36.57 -9.29
C ASN A 338 13.49 37.83 -10.15
N ASN A 339 14.63 38.36 -10.56
CA ASN A 339 14.71 39.55 -11.41
C ASN A 339 14.81 39.25 -12.92
N SER A 340 14.50 38.02 -13.34
CA SER A 340 14.49 37.62 -14.74
C SER A 340 13.07 37.43 -15.28
N ASP A 341 12.97 37.30 -16.60
CA ASP A 341 11.74 36.96 -17.32
C ASP A 341 11.48 35.44 -17.38
N GLU A 342 12.34 34.62 -16.78
CA GLU A 342 12.25 33.15 -16.79
C GLU A 342 11.99 32.60 -15.38
N THR A 343 11.37 31.43 -15.27
CA THR A 343 11.23 30.75 -13.97
C THR A 343 12.59 30.21 -13.52
N PHE A 344 12.97 30.46 -12.26
CA PHE A 344 14.13 29.81 -11.65
C PHE A 344 13.75 28.63 -10.78
N ILE A 345 14.58 27.60 -10.85
CA ILE A 345 14.56 26.46 -9.94
C ILE A 345 15.95 26.38 -9.30
N PHE A 346 16.02 26.47 -7.99
CA PHE A 346 17.29 26.45 -7.27
C PHE A 346 17.16 25.77 -5.91
N THR A 347 18.30 25.34 -5.38
CA THR A 347 18.41 24.78 -4.03
C THR A 347 19.30 25.68 -3.20
N SER A 348 18.79 26.19 -2.09
CA SER A 348 19.58 27.01 -1.16
C SER A 348 20.08 26.18 0.02
N ARG A 349 21.23 26.59 0.58
CA ARG A 349 21.94 25.95 1.69
C ARG A 349 22.22 26.97 2.77
N ILE A 350 22.29 26.52 4.03
CA ILE A 350 22.64 27.37 5.17
C ILE A 350 23.73 26.72 6.03
N SER A 351 24.69 27.51 6.48
CA SER A 351 25.79 27.13 7.38
C SER A 351 25.92 28.13 8.53
N PHE A 352 26.40 27.67 9.70
CA PHE A 352 26.48 28.47 10.93
C PHE A 352 27.89 28.90 11.37
N ARG A 353 28.94 28.49 10.65
CA ARG A 353 30.33 28.80 10.99
C ARG A 353 31.26 28.81 9.79
N ASP A 354 31.32 29.90 9.04
CA ASP A 354 32.56 30.14 8.30
C ASP A 354 33.11 31.54 8.53
N SER A 355 33.99 31.65 9.52
CA SER A 355 34.85 32.81 9.69
C SER A 355 36.19 32.66 8.94
N ASP A 356 36.46 31.56 8.23
CA ASP A 356 37.80 31.23 7.71
C ASP A 356 37.81 30.46 6.36
N GLN A 357 37.37 31.06 5.24
CA GLN A 357 38.13 31.08 3.94
C GLN A 357 37.45 31.83 2.75
N PRO A 358 38.15 32.77 2.06
CA PRO A 358 37.71 33.40 0.79
C PRO A 358 38.29 32.81 -0.51
N GLU A 359 39.05 31.70 -0.50
CA GLU A 359 39.57 31.04 -1.72
C GLU A 359 39.66 29.53 -1.50
N GLY A 360 38.81 28.77 -2.19
CA GLY A 360 38.94 27.32 -2.43
C GLY A 360 39.25 26.43 -1.21
N GLY A 361 38.22 25.84 -0.59
CA GLY A 361 38.43 24.76 0.36
C GLY A 361 39.23 23.60 -0.24
N SER A 362 40.22 23.07 0.49
CA SER A 362 40.80 21.76 0.16
C SER A 362 39.77 20.64 0.38
N SER A 363 39.94 19.51 -0.30
CA SER A 363 39.03 18.35 -0.44
C SER A 363 38.50 17.67 0.84
N PHE A 364 38.76 18.21 2.03
CA PHE A 364 38.29 17.67 3.32
C PHE A 364 37.79 18.75 4.31
N GLY A 365 37.55 19.99 3.86
CA GLY A 365 36.81 20.98 4.64
C GLY A 365 35.32 20.66 4.62
N ASN A 366 34.77 20.13 5.71
CA ASN A 366 33.38 19.70 5.77
C ASN A 366 32.46 20.93 5.93
N TRP A 367 31.59 21.14 4.95
CA TRP A 367 30.41 21.98 5.09
C TRP A 367 29.48 21.36 6.15
N TYR A 368 29.21 22.10 7.23
CA TYR A 368 28.18 21.72 8.20
C TYR A 368 26.87 22.40 7.80
N THR A 369 26.26 21.88 6.75
CA THR A 369 24.88 22.23 6.39
C THR A 369 23.94 21.76 7.50
N MET A 370 22.83 22.46 7.77
CA MET A 370 21.78 21.99 8.70
C MET A 370 21.03 20.73 8.26
N ARG A 371 21.53 20.08 7.22
CA ARG A 371 20.96 18.94 6.53
C ARG A 371 22.14 18.13 6.06
N ARG A 372 22.15 16.81 6.26
CA ARG A 372 23.27 16.02 5.73
C ARG A 372 23.28 16.22 4.20
N PHE A 373 24.41 15.95 3.53
CA PHE A 373 24.38 15.79 2.06
C PHE A 373 23.21 14.86 1.70
N SER A 374 22.98 13.89 2.59
CA SER A 374 21.81 13.05 2.68
C SER A 374 20.43 13.71 2.92
N ASP A 375 20.12 14.93 2.49
CA ASP A 375 18.77 15.56 2.59
C ASP A 375 18.47 16.48 1.39
N TYR A 376 19.35 16.45 0.37
CA TYR A 376 19.51 17.50 -0.65
C TYR A 376 18.32 17.70 -1.59
N ARG A 377 17.38 16.75 -1.62
CA ARG A 377 16.54 16.59 -2.81
C ARG A 377 15.02 16.74 -2.56
N TYR A 378 14.66 17.20 -1.37
CA TYR A 378 13.26 17.52 -1.02
C TYR A 378 12.87 18.99 -1.22
N THR A 379 13.79 19.87 -1.61
CA THR A 379 13.61 21.32 -1.44
C THR A 379 14.23 22.13 -2.56
N PHE A 380 13.83 21.88 -3.80
CA PHE A 380 14.01 22.91 -4.83
C PHE A 380 12.98 24.01 -4.57
N THR A 381 13.41 25.23 -4.83
CA THR A 381 12.59 26.43 -4.73
C THR A 381 12.33 26.91 -6.14
N GLU A 382 11.08 26.81 -6.59
CA GLU A 382 10.64 27.41 -7.84
C GLU A 382 10.20 28.85 -7.59
N ILE A 383 10.63 29.76 -8.47
CA ILE A 383 10.28 31.16 -8.38
C ILE A 383 9.95 31.69 -9.78
N ALA A 384 8.68 32.06 -9.96
CA ALA A 384 8.19 32.64 -11.21
C ALA A 384 8.88 33.99 -11.51
N PRO A 385 8.92 34.42 -12.78
CA PRO A 385 9.46 35.71 -13.18
C PRO A 385 8.92 36.86 -12.32
N HIS A 386 9.81 37.74 -11.83
CA HIS A 386 9.45 38.95 -11.07
C HIS A 386 8.63 38.70 -9.80
N THR A 387 8.75 37.51 -9.20
CA THR A 387 8.09 37.15 -7.94
C THR A 387 9.09 36.93 -6.82
N SER A 388 8.57 36.76 -5.60
CA SER A 388 9.35 36.36 -4.43
C SER A 388 8.90 35.00 -3.93
N THR A 389 9.83 34.26 -3.35
CA THR A 389 9.55 32.99 -2.68
C THR A 389 10.44 32.83 -1.44
N LYS A 390 10.21 31.79 -0.65
CA LYS A 390 10.96 31.53 0.59
C LYS A 390 11.52 30.13 0.60
N THR A 391 12.77 29.99 1.04
CA THR A 391 13.30 28.70 1.50
C THR A 391 13.27 28.63 3.02
N VAL A 392 12.82 27.51 3.57
CA VAL A 392 12.67 27.28 5.02
C VAL A 392 13.63 26.20 5.51
N PHE A 393 14.44 26.54 6.50
CA PHE A 393 15.39 25.65 7.15
C PHE A 393 15.00 25.41 8.61
N ASN A 394 14.40 24.26 8.90
CA ASN A 394 14.05 23.86 10.27
C ASN A 394 15.30 23.53 11.08
N ILE A 395 15.40 24.05 12.31
CA ILE A 395 16.41 23.62 13.28
C ILE A 395 15.99 22.25 13.83
N THR A 396 16.64 21.19 13.35
CA THR A 396 16.48 19.82 13.85
C THR A 396 17.81 19.36 14.47
N ASP A 397 17.76 18.78 15.67
CA ASP A 397 18.95 18.43 16.46
C ASP A 397 19.88 17.42 15.74
N SER A 398 19.37 16.75 14.70
CA SER A 398 20.02 15.70 13.90
C SER A 398 21.07 16.19 12.90
N GLY A 399 21.12 17.50 12.62
CA GLY A 399 21.90 18.08 11.50
C GLY A 399 23.09 18.96 11.89
N VAL A 400 23.33 19.21 13.19
CA VAL A 400 24.37 20.16 13.63
C VAL A 400 25.41 19.48 14.55
N HIS A 401 26.54 19.01 14.01
CA HIS A 401 27.71 18.57 14.79
C HIS A 401 28.61 19.80 15.09
N LYS A 402 29.25 20.07 16.25
CA LYS A 402 29.45 19.38 17.56
C LYS A 402 29.97 20.38 18.64
N SER A 403 29.67 20.08 19.92
CA SER A 403 30.36 20.40 21.20
C SER A 403 30.02 21.67 22.02
N ASP A 404 29.61 22.80 21.44
CA ASP A 404 29.36 24.04 22.22
C ASP A 404 27.98 24.70 21.96
N SER A 405 27.18 24.19 21.03
CA SER A 405 25.78 24.57 20.74
C SER A 405 25.50 26.05 20.42
N SER A 406 26.51 26.93 20.44
CA SER A 406 26.37 28.37 20.16
C SER A 406 27.01 28.78 18.83
N TYR A 407 26.28 29.59 18.07
CA TYR A 407 26.63 30.03 16.71
C TYR A 407 26.52 31.54 16.58
N SER A 408 27.42 32.17 15.84
CA SER A 408 27.54 33.63 15.68
C SER A 408 27.34 34.11 14.24
N LEU A 409 27.07 33.20 13.31
CA LEU A 409 27.01 33.48 11.89
C LEU A 409 25.94 32.60 11.24
N ILE A 410 25.28 33.14 10.21
CA ILE A 410 24.45 32.42 9.26
C ILE A 410 24.95 32.79 7.85
N ASN A 411 25.44 31.81 7.10
CA ASN A 411 25.83 31.93 5.70
C ASN A 411 24.82 31.18 4.82
N VAL A 412 24.47 31.76 3.65
CA VAL A 412 23.57 31.16 2.66
C VAL A 412 24.29 30.99 1.31
N ASN A 413 24.26 29.77 0.78
CA ASN A 413 24.81 29.41 -0.53
C ASN A 413 23.69 28.92 -1.47
N LEU A 414 23.87 29.09 -2.78
CA LEU A 414 22.94 28.62 -3.81
C LEU A 414 23.59 27.63 -4.78
N ALA A 415 22.89 26.52 -5.02
CA ALA A 415 23.07 25.68 -6.21
C ALA A 415 21.89 25.91 -7.17
N ILE A 416 22.14 26.31 -8.42
CA ILE A 416 21.09 26.36 -9.45
C ILE A 416 21.12 25.02 -10.17
N GLU A 417 19.97 24.35 -10.23
CA GLU A 417 19.85 23.12 -11.00
C GLU A 417 19.40 23.49 -12.42
N TRP A 418 20.18 23.05 -13.41
CA TRP A 418 19.96 23.21 -14.86
C TRP A 418 20.24 24.62 -15.42
N GLY A 419 21.15 24.67 -16.40
CA GLY A 419 21.65 25.90 -17.02
C GLY A 419 23.10 26.19 -16.65
N ALA A 420 23.78 27.06 -17.40
CA ALA A 420 25.09 27.55 -17.00
C ALA A 420 24.95 28.50 -15.78
N THR A 421 26.00 28.72 -15.02
CA THR A 421 25.97 29.40 -13.70
C THR A 421 25.66 30.90 -13.74
N TRP A 422 25.67 31.51 -14.93
CA TRP A 422 25.45 32.94 -15.16
C TRP A 422 24.06 33.49 -14.77
N PRO A 423 22.94 32.74 -14.82
CA PRO A 423 21.64 33.17 -14.30
C PRO A 423 21.57 33.51 -12.81
N LYS A 424 22.55 33.10 -11.97
CA LYS A 424 22.57 33.47 -10.54
C LYS A 424 22.50 34.98 -10.32
N GLN A 425 22.98 35.78 -11.27
CA GLN A 425 22.93 37.24 -11.25
C GLN A 425 21.50 37.82 -11.27
N TYR A 426 20.48 37.00 -11.48
CA TYR A 426 19.07 37.42 -11.47
C TYR A 426 18.34 37.00 -10.20
N LEU A 427 18.95 36.19 -9.34
CA LEU A 427 18.38 35.82 -8.04
C LEU A 427 18.88 36.78 -6.96
N VAL A 428 17.96 37.50 -6.34
CA VAL A 428 18.26 38.45 -5.27
C VAL A 428 17.91 37.81 -3.93
N CYS A 429 18.89 37.76 -3.01
CA CYS A 429 18.65 37.44 -1.61
C CYS A 429 18.14 38.70 -0.91
N ASP A 430 16.85 38.72 -0.60
CA ASP A 430 16.12 39.87 -0.07
C ASP A 430 16.17 39.91 1.46
N LYS A 431 15.90 38.78 2.12
CA LYS A 431 15.71 38.75 3.58
C LYS A 431 16.11 37.44 4.22
N ILE A 432 16.63 37.50 5.45
CA ILE A 432 16.84 36.34 6.33
C ILE A 432 16.10 36.58 7.65
N GLU A 433 15.24 35.65 8.00
CA GLU A 433 14.35 35.73 9.16
C GLU A 433 14.50 34.49 10.04
N LEU A 434 14.34 34.66 11.34
CA LEU A 434 14.24 33.58 12.32
C LEU A 434 12.79 33.45 12.78
N TYR A 435 12.26 32.25 12.67
CA TYR A 435 10.93 31.85 13.07
C TYR A 435 11.01 30.94 14.31
N THR A 436 10.01 31.02 15.19
CA THR A 436 9.92 30.22 16.43
C THR A 436 8.68 29.30 16.46
N ASP A 437 8.03 29.14 15.31
CA ASP A 437 6.72 28.50 15.13
C ASP A 437 6.82 27.11 14.45
N ALA A 438 7.99 26.48 14.41
CA ALA A 438 8.09 25.15 13.81
C ALA A 438 7.31 24.13 14.64
N ASP A 439 6.61 23.23 13.96
CA ASP A 439 5.94 22.15 14.64
C ASP A 439 6.92 21.10 15.15
N ILE A 440 6.89 20.87 16.45
CA ILE A 440 7.71 19.88 17.15
C ILE A 440 6.86 18.82 17.86
N THR A 441 5.54 18.93 17.77
CA THR A 441 4.62 18.03 18.45
C THR A 441 4.36 16.86 17.52
N ALA A 442 4.60 15.64 17.98
CA ALA A 442 4.26 14.47 17.21
C ALA A 442 2.75 14.19 17.23
N PRO A 443 2.21 13.55 16.18
CA PRO A 443 0.85 13.05 16.22
C PRO A 443 0.56 12.16 17.42
N SER A 444 -0.71 12.14 17.82
CA SER A 444 -1.17 11.13 18.78
C SER A 444 -0.97 9.70 18.26
N GLN A 445 -0.83 8.75 19.16
CA GLN A 445 -0.67 7.33 18.83
C GLN A 445 -1.87 6.82 18.02
N PRO A 446 -1.68 6.12 16.88
CA PRO A 446 -2.77 5.46 16.17
C PRO A 446 -3.51 4.44 17.04
N THR A 447 -4.84 4.41 16.95
CA THR A 447 -5.70 3.51 17.74
C THR A 447 -6.56 2.62 16.85
N GLY A 448 -7.11 1.53 17.41
CA GLY A 448 -8.06 0.67 16.68
C GLY A 448 -7.45 -0.12 15.52
N LEU A 449 -6.14 -0.40 15.55
CA LEU A 449 -5.49 -1.22 14.55
C LEU A 449 -6.09 -2.63 14.53
N VAL A 450 -6.60 -3.03 13.37
CA VAL A 450 -7.11 -4.38 13.09
C VAL A 450 -6.39 -4.96 11.87
N ALA A 451 -6.18 -6.27 11.90
CA ALA A 451 -5.60 -7.02 10.80
C ALA A 451 -6.54 -8.16 10.39
N ALA A 452 -6.76 -8.31 9.08
CA ALA A 452 -7.65 -9.34 8.52
C ALA A 452 -6.97 -10.04 7.33
N PRO A 453 -6.84 -11.38 7.35
CA PRO A 453 -6.26 -12.11 6.23
C PRO A 453 -7.23 -12.14 5.04
N ILE A 454 -6.75 -11.68 3.89
CA ILE A 454 -7.53 -11.68 2.63
C ILE A 454 -7.28 -12.97 1.85
N SER A 455 -6.03 -13.43 1.83
CA SER A 455 -5.59 -14.64 1.13
C SER A 455 -4.46 -15.33 1.91
N ASP A 456 -3.85 -16.34 1.29
CA ASP A 456 -2.62 -17.00 1.72
C ASP A 456 -1.36 -16.12 1.58
N SER A 457 -1.48 -14.94 0.97
CA SER A 457 -0.35 -14.04 0.68
C SER A 457 -0.62 -12.56 0.98
N LYS A 458 -1.80 -12.23 1.51
CA LYS A 458 -2.24 -10.84 1.74
C LYS A 458 -2.98 -10.65 3.06
N ILE A 459 -2.68 -9.55 3.75
CA ILE A 459 -3.35 -9.12 4.99
C ILE A 459 -3.76 -7.65 4.85
N GLN A 460 -5.03 -7.35 5.13
CA GLN A 460 -5.53 -5.98 5.21
C GLN A 460 -5.37 -5.43 6.62
N LEU A 461 -4.84 -4.22 6.73
CA LEU A 461 -4.77 -3.42 7.94
C LEU A 461 -5.70 -2.21 7.86
N ASN A 462 -6.36 -1.87 8.97
CA ASN A 462 -7.13 -0.63 9.13
C ASN A 462 -6.95 -0.09 10.55
N TRP A 463 -6.97 1.23 10.72
CA TRP A 463 -6.88 1.90 12.02
C TRP A 463 -7.65 3.22 12.04
N ASN A 464 -7.75 3.85 13.21
CA ASN A 464 -8.37 5.17 13.37
C ASN A 464 -7.35 6.28 13.12
N GLN A 465 -7.77 7.35 12.46
CA GLN A 465 -6.93 8.53 12.23
C GLN A 465 -6.55 9.20 13.56
N PRO A 466 -5.25 9.43 13.83
CA PRO A 466 -4.81 10.16 15.01
C PRO A 466 -5.03 11.67 14.85
N SER A 467 -5.13 12.39 15.97
CA SER A 467 -5.13 13.86 16.01
C SER A 467 -3.71 14.41 16.07
N ASP A 468 -3.50 15.59 15.49
CA ASP A 468 -2.25 16.35 15.49
C ASP A 468 -2.55 17.86 15.36
N ASN A 469 -1.62 18.73 15.77
CA ASN A 469 -1.77 20.20 15.73
C ASN A 469 -1.52 20.82 14.35
N VAL A 470 -0.76 20.16 13.46
CA VAL A 470 -0.56 20.59 12.06
C VAL A 470 -1.16 19.59 11.05
N GLY A 471 -1.52 18.40 11.53
CA GLY A 471 -2.27 17.38 10.81
C GLY A 471 -1.42 16.18 10.47
N VAL A 472 -2.02 14.98 10.56
CA VAL A 472 -1.39 13.72 10.18
C VAL A 472 -1.38 13.60 8.66
N VAL A 473 -0.21 13.35 8.09
CA VAL A 473 -0.01 13.27 6.64
C VAL A 473 0.22 11.83 6.19
N GLU A 474 0.87 11.01 7.01
CA GLU A 474 1.27 9.67 6.59
C GLU A 474 1.46 8.68 7.76
N TYR A 475 1.55 7.40 7.42
CA TYR A 475 1.69 6.28 8.33
C TYR A 475 2.81 5.34 7.90
N LEU A 476 3.60 4.87 8.86
CA LEU A 476 4.50 3.74 8.67
C LEU A 476 3.89 2.48 9.27
N ILE A 477 3.94 1.41 8.49
CA ILE A 477 3.46 0.09 8.86
C ILE A 477 4.66 -0.77 9.19
N TYR A 478 4.63 -1.42 10.35
CA TYR A 478 5.67 -2.31 10.82
C TYR A 478 5.15 -3.73 10.87
N ASN A 479 5.95 -4.68 10.38
CA ASN A 479 5.74 -6.12 10.46
C ASN A 479 6.88 -6.73 11.27
N ASN A 480 6.57 -7.38 12.40
CA ASN A 480 7.55 -7.97 13.32
C ASN A 480 8.64 -6.98 13.77
N GLY A 481 8.31 -5.68 13.83
CA GLY A 481 9.20 -4.60 14.24
C GLY A 481 10.03 -3.97 13.10
N GLU A 482 10.01 -4.52 11.89
CA GLU A 482 10.62 -3.92 10.70
C GLU A 482 9.58 -3.14 9.88
N VAL A 483 10.00 -2.09 9.17
CA VAL A 483 9.09 -1.37 8.27
C VAL A 483 8.71 -2.25 7.09
N GLU A 484 7.40 -2.45 6.95
CA GLU A 484 6.74 -3.19 5.88
C GLU A 484 6.23 -2.24 4.80
N GLY A 485 5.59 -1.15 5.23
CA GLY A 485 4.73 -0.38 4.35
C GLY A 485 4.61 1.08 4.71
N TYR A 486 4.02 1.79 3.76
CA TYR A 486 3.71 3.21 3.83
C TYR A 486 2.27 3.44 3.39
N SER A 487 1.53 4.27 4.10
CA SER A 487 0.20 4.69 3.69
C SER A 487 -0.06 6.16 4.00
N ARG A 488 -0.84 6.82 3.15
CA ARG A 488 -1.41 8.16 3.39
C ARG A 488 -2.85 8.09 3.89
N THR A 489 -3.43 6.91 3.86
CA THR A 489 -4.76 6.63 4.38
C THR A 489 -4.62 5.76 5.62
N ASN A 490 -5.72 5.63 6.37
CA ASN A 490 -5.78 4.82 7.58
C ASN A 490 -5.97 3.32 7.30
N ASN A 491 -5.47 2.84 6.15
CA ASN A 491 -5.51 1.45 5.73
C ASN A 491 -4.25 1.09 4.92
N TYR A 492 -3.91 -0.19 4.90
CA TYR A 492 -2.78 -0.71 4.13
C TYR A 492 -2.97 -2.20 3.86
N THR A 493 -2.65 -2.66 2.65
CA THR A 493 -2.62 -4.08 2.31
C THR A 493 -1.18 -4.57 2.26
N CYS A 494 -0.79 -5.42 3.22
CA CYS A 494 0.46 -6.17 3.14
C CYS A 494 0.29 -7.27 2.10
N VAL A 495 1.25 -7.38 1.17
CA VAL A 495 1.25 -8.34 0.06
C VAL A 495 2.57 -9.13 0.05
N LEU A 496 2.63 -10.18 -0.77
CA LEU A 496 3.81 -11.05 -0.89
C LEU A 496 4.26 -11.58 0.49
N LEU A 497 3.26 -11.96 1.30
CA LEU A 497 3.46 -12.63 2.57
C LEU A 497 3.55 -14.14 2.34
N GLU A 498 4.21 -14.83 3.27
CA GLU A 498 4.27 -16.28 3.29
C GLU A 498 2.93 -16.85 3.77
N THR A 499 2.59 -18.00 3.21
CA THR A 499 1.36 -18.74 3.53
C THR A 499 1.38 -19.33 4.93
N GLY A 500 0.21 -19.51 5.55
CA GLY A 500 0.05 -20.09 6.89
C GLY A 500 0.81 -19.36 8.03
N THR A 501 1.36 -18.18 7.76
CA THR A 501 2.38 -17.55 8.61
C THR A 501 1.77 -16.45 9.48
N THR A 502 2.10 -16.46 10.77
CA THR A 502 1.67 -15.42 11.72
C THR A 502 2.58 -14.18 11.64
N TYR A 503 1.96 -13.03 11.43
CA TYR A 503 2.62 -11.73 11.42
C TYR A 503 2.10 -10.85 12.56
N ASN A 504 2.97 -9.97 13.08
CA ASN A 504 2.62 -9.02 14.12
C ASN A 504 2.80 -7.58 13.62
N PHE A 505 1.70 -6.82 13.57
CA PHE A 505 1.67 -5.48 13.00
C PHE A 505 1.55 -4.38 14.04
N THR A 506 2.26 -3.27 13.79
CA THR A 506 2.07 -1.98 14.48
C THR A 506 2.13 -0.85 13.46
N VAL A 507 1.57 0.31 13.82
CA VAL A 507 1.53 1.50 12.96
C VAL A 507 1.96 2.74 13.73
N SER A 508 2.78 3.61 13.13
CA SER A 508 3.02 4.99 13.59
C SER A 508 2.43 5.99 12.61
N ALA A 509 2.14 7.21 13.09
CA ALA A 509 1.70 8.34 12.28
C ALA A 509 2.79 9.41 12.22
N ARG A 510 2.86 10.12 11.10
CA ARG A 510 3.73 11.29 10.91
C ARG A 510 2.93 12.49 10.41
N ASP A 511 3.34 13.67 10.87
CA ASP A 511 2.79 14.95 10.43
C ASP A 511 3.55 15.53 9.21
N ALA A 512 3.12 16.71 8.77
CA ALA A 512 3.77 17.45 7.68
C ALA A 512 5.19 17.96 8.02
N ALA A 513 5.51 18.08 9.30
CA ALA A 513 6.82 18.53 9.80
C ALA A 513 7.82 17.38 9.98
N GLY A 514 7.37 16.12 9.84
CA GLY A 514 8.15 14.91 9.98
C GLY A 514 8.24 14.38 11.42
N ASN A 515 7.44 14.90 12.37
CA ASN A 515 7.39 14.33 13.71
C ASN A 515 6.61 12.99 13.66
N GLU A 516 7.11 11.98 14.37
CA GLU A 516 6.54 10.64 14.38
C GLU A 516 5.95 10.28 15.75
N SER A 517 4.74 9.72 15.74
CA SER A 517 4.03 9.27 16.95
C SER A 517 4.68 8.06 17.62
N LEU A 518 4.20 7.71 18.80
CA LEU A 518 4.40 6.35 19.33
C LEU A 518 3.72 5.31 18.41
N LEU A 519 4.25 4.08 18.40
CA LEU A 519 3.64 2.93 17.72
C LEU A 519 2.30 2.58 18.35
N SER A 520 1.33 2.14 17.56
CA SER A 520 0.04 1.59 18.01
C SER A 520 0.21 0.35 18.93
N SER A 521 -0.88 -0.09 19.54
CA SER A 521 -0.93 -1.46 20.08
C SER A 521 -0.72 -2.47 18.94
N SER A 522 -0.03 -3.57 19.24
CA SER A 522 0.26 -4.61 18.25
C SER A 522 -0.94 -5.51 18.00
N VAL A 523 -1.15 -5.92 16.74
CA VAL A 523 -2.15 -6.93 16.35
C VAL A 523 -1.46 -8.07 15.62
N SER A 524 -1.80 -9.31 15.98
CA SER A 524 -1.27 -10.50 15.32
C SER A 524 -2.35 -11.20 14.52
N THR A 525 -2.02 -11.66 13.31
CA THR A 525 -2.90 -12.49 12.48
C THR A 525 -2.05 -13.39 11.59
N SER A 526 -2.61 -14.52 11.17
CA SER A 526 -1.98 -15.39 10.17
C SER A 526 -2.58 -15.17 8.79
N THR A 527 -1.78 -15.32 7.73
CA THR A 527 -2.29 -15.58 6.37
C THR A 527 -3.08 -16.88 6.34
N GLN A 528 -3.89 -17.08 5.29
CA GLN A 528 -4.56 -18.36 5.08
C GLN A 528 -3.53 -19.45 4.73
N GLU A 529 -3.90 -20.72 4.90
CA GLU A 529 -3.11 -21.86 4.40
C GLU A 529 -2.99 -21.81 2.87
N TYR A 530 -1.97 -22.48 2.33
CA TYR A 530 -1.64 -22.40 0.90
C TYR A 530 -2.78 -22.96 0.06
N LYS A 531 -3.29 -22.15 -0.88
CA LYS A 531 -4.38 -22.54 -1.79
C LYS A 531 -3.94 -22.74 -3.23
N GLY A 532 -2.62 -22.80 -3.47
CA GLY A 532 -2.11 -22.98 -4.82
C GLY A 532 -2.42 -24.36 -5.40
N ASP A 533 -2.42 -24.45 -6.73
CA ASP A 533 -2.59 -25.71 -7.46
C ASP A 533 -1.48 -26.71 -7.07
N GLY A 534 -1.83 -27.99 -6.89
CA GLY A 534 -0.89 -29.07 -6.62
C GLY A 534 0.16 -29.29 -7.72
N THR A 535 -0.01 -28.65 -8.88
CA THR A 535 0.98 -28.57 -9.97
C THR A 535 1.96 -27.38 -9.85
N LEU A 536 1.83 -26.53 -8.83
CA LEU A 536 2.73 -25.41 -8.56
C LEU A 536 3.67 -25.73 -7.40
N VAL A 537 4.87 -25.16 -7.45
CA VAL A 537 5.84 -25.35 -6.36
C VAL A 537 5.33 -24.62 -5.12
N ASN A 538 5.03 -25.34 -4.04
CA ASN A 538 4.76 -24.72 -2.76
C ASN A 538 6.09 -24.20 -2.17
N PRO A 539 6.22 -22.89 -1.85
CA PRO A 539 7.45 -22.34 -1.31
C PRO A 539 7.90 -22.95 0.03
N GLU A 540 6.99 -23.55 0.80
CA GLU A 540 7.34 -24.29 2.02
C GLU A 540 8.26 -25.49 1.74
N GLY A 541 8.35 -25.95 0.49
CA GLY A 541 9.23 -27.04 0.06
C GLY A 541 10.69 -26.62 -0.14
N LEU A 542 11.03 -25.34 0.10
CA LEU A 542 12.39 -24.83 -0.01
C LEU A 542 13.19 -25.08 1.28
N ASN A 543 13.98 -26.15 1.29
CA ASN A 543 14.78 -26.55 2.44
C ASN A 543 16.24 -26.07 2.29
N TYR A 544 16.70 -25.22 3.21
CA TYR A 544 18.07 -24.68 3.14
C TYR A 544 19.13 -25.75 3.43
N LEU A 545 20.10 -25.92 2.51
CA LEU A 545 21.18 -26.90 2.59
C LEU A 545 22.49 -26.30 3.14
N GLY A 546 22.67 -24.98 3.06
CA GLY A 546 23.89 -24.29 3.48
C GLY A 546 24.44 -23.35 2.42
N ALA A 547 25.70 -22.92 2.58
CA ALA A 547 26.38 -22.07 1.62
C ALA A 547 27.83 -22.52 1.37
N PHE A 548 28.40 -22.01 0.27
CA PHE A 548 29.81 -22.08 -0.07
C PHE A 548 30.25 -20.75 -0.72
N LYS A 549 31.55 -20.44 -0.71
CA LYS A 549 32.07 -19.21 -1.33
C LYS A 549 32.82 -19.49 -2.62
N LEU A 550 32.84 -18.50 -3.52
CA LEU A 550 33.69 -18.55 -4.70
C LEU A 550 35.14 -18.14 -4.36
N PRO A 551 36.14 -18.56 -5.17
CA PRO A 551 37.52 -18.12 -5.04
C PRO A 551 37.70 -16.62 -5.17
N ASP A 552 38.79 -16.09 -4.60
CA ASP A 552 39.14 -14.66 -4.66
C ASP A 552 39.30 -14.12 -6.08
N ASP A 553 39.58 -14.99 -7.07
CA ASP A 553 39.61 -14.58 -8.47
C ASP A 553 38.27 -14.01 -8.94
N PHE A 554 37.14 -14.38 -8.31
CA PHE A 554 35.78 -13.98 -8.67
C PHE A 554 35.21 -12.87 -7.78
N LEU A 555 36.01 -12.23 -6.91
CA LEU A 555 35.54 -11.08 -6.14
C LEU A 555 34.92 -10.03 -7.08
N TRP A 556 33.85 -9.39 -6.60
CA TRP A 556 33.10 -8.38 -7.34
C TRP A 556 32.41 -8.85 -8.63
N GLY A 557 32.44 -10.16 -8.95
CA GLY A 557 31.75 -10.76 -10.10
C GLY A 557 30.30 -11.17 -9.79
N GLY A 558 29.86 -12.30 -10.35
CA GLY A 558 28.63 -12.97 -9.93
C GLY A 558 27.31 -12.35 -10.41
N GLU A 559 27.37 -11.36 -11.31
CA GLU A 559 26.18 -10.77 -11.98
C GLU A 559 25.33 -11.81 -12.70
N ALA A 560 25.91 -12.96 -13.06
CA ALA A 560 25.19 -14.10 -13.61
C ALA A 560 25.88 -15.39 -13.17
N ILE A 561 25.09 -16.38 -12.77
CA ILE A 561 25.55 -17.74 -12.55
C ILE A 561 24.68 -18.74 -13.32
N GLU A 562 25.26 -19.86 -13.71
CA GLU A 562 24.49 -20.91 -14.39
C GLU A 562 25.01 -22.32 -14.12
N TYR A 563 24.10 -23.24 -13.82
CA TYR A 563 24.42 -24.63 -13.50
C TYR A 563 24.79 -25.43 -14.75
N ASN A 564 25.88 -26.20 -14.65
CA ASN A 564 26.30 -27.14 -15.66
C ASN A 564 26.24 -28.58 -15.12
N PRO A 565 25.29 -29.41 -15.57
CA PRO A 565 25.16 -30.80 -15.12
C PRO A 565 26.31 -31.72 -15.54
N ASN A 566 27.14 -31.28 -16.50
CA ASN A 566 28.27 -32.04 -17.03
C ASN A 566 29.62 -31.62 -16.41
N GLY A 567 29.62 -30.57 -15.59
CA GLY A 567 30.81 -30.11 -14.88
C GLY A 567 31.31 -31.10 -13.84
N ASP A 568 32.58 -31.01 -13.46
CA ASP A 568 33.23 -31.87 -12.46
C ASP A 568 32.98 -33.40 -12.67
N GLY A 569 33.02 -33.83 -13.94
CA GLY A 569 32.80 -35.22 -14.32
C GLY A 569 31.32 -35.66 -14.34
N GLY A 570 30.39 -34.72 -14.15
CA GLY A 570 28.95 -34.91 -14.23
C GLY A 570 28.36 -35.79 -13.13
N GLN A 571 27.15 -36.30 -13.35
CA GLN A 571 26.36 -37.05 -12.36
C GLN A 571 26.98 -38.38 -11.88
N SER A 572 28.03 -38.86 -12.54
CA SER A 572 28.72 -40.12 -12.19
C SER A 572 30.23 -39.96 -12.03
N GLY A 573 30.75 -38.73 -12.03
CA GLY A 573 32.18 -38.41 -12.01
C GLY A 573 32.71 -38.02 -10.62
N SER A 574 33.81 -37.27 -10.58
CA SER A 574 34.47 -36.83 -9.34
C SER A 574 33.52 -36.03 -8.42
N GLY A 575 32.74 -35.12 -8.98
CA GLY A 575 31.74 -34.32 -8.25
C GLY A 575 30.51 -35.11 -7.78
N SER A 576 30.32 -36.37 -8.18
CA SER A 576 29.23 -37.20 -7.63
C SER A 576 29.51 -37.73 -6.22
N THR A 577 30.76 -37.62 -5.74
CA THR A 577 31.21 -38.24 -4.49
C THR A 577 30.97 -37.40 -3.24
N ASP A 578 30.74 -36.10 -3.38
CA ASP A 578 30.41 -35.17 -2.30
C ASP A 578 28.91 -34.84 -2.20
N GLY A 579 28.10 -35.37 -3.13
CA GLY A 579 26.64 -35.20 -3.17
C GLY A 579 26.15 -34.00 -3.98
N PHE A 580 27.05 -33.21 -4.59
CA PHE A 580 26.71 -32.00 -5.35
C PHE A 580 27.32 -32.04 -6.77
N PRO A 581 26.84 -32.94 -7.65
CA PRO A 581 27.42 -33.13 -8.97
C PRO A 581 27.16 -31.93 -9.90
N GLY A 582 28.10 -31.72 -10.82
CA GLY A 582 28.07 -30.61 -11.77
C GLY A 582 29.01 -29.49 -11.37
N SER A 583 28.79 -28.33 -11.97
CA SER A 583 29.56 -27.11 -11.73
C SER A 583 28.67 -25.88 -11.91
N VAL A 584 29.20 -24.70 -11.65
CA VAL A 584 28.56 -23.42 -11.91
C VAL A 584 29.46 -22.57 -12.81
N PHE A 585 28.92 -22.09 -13.92
CA PHE A 585 29.48 -20.96 -14.65
C PHE A 585 29.19 -19.67 -13.89
N ALA A 586 30.17 -18.79 -13.74
CA ALA A 586 29.98 -17.51 -13.07
C ALA A 586 30.72 -16.38 -13.79
N THR A 587 30.12 -15.18 -13.78
CA THR A 587 30.79 -13.97 -14.26
C THR A 587 31.86 -13.47 -13.29
N ASN A 588 32.89 -12.82 -13.82
CA ASN A 588 34.08 -12.35 -13.11
C ASN A 588 34.34 -10.84 -13.37
N LEU A 589 34.92 -10.09 -12.42
CA LEU A 589 35.12 -8.62 -12.51
C LEU A 589 36.58 -8.14 -12.69
N ASN A 590 37.52 -8.94 -13.16
CA ASN A 590 38.88 -8.42 -13.42
C ASN A 590 38.86 -7.38 -14.60
N GLN A 591 38.94 -6.08 -14.27
CA GLN A 591 38.80 -4.86 -15.12
C GLN A 591 39.82 -4.73 -16.31
N PRO A 592 39.61 -3.87 -17.35
CA PRO A 592 38.43 -3.07 -17.71
C PRO A 592 37.86 -3.44 -19.10
N GLU A 593 37.88 -4.71 -19.50
CA GLU A 593 37.30 -5.17 -20.78
C GLU A 593 36.57 -6.54 -20.64
N ASN A 594 35.38 -6.46 -20.05
CA ASN A 594 34.13 -6.93 -20.65
C ASN A 594 33.94 -8.47 -20.94
N GLY A 595 33.13 -9.15 -20.10
CA GLY A 595 32.43 -10.42 -20.40
C GLY A 595 33.14 -11.72 -20.00
N LEU A 596 33.93 -11.70 -18.92
CA LEU A 596 34.65 -12.87 -18.43
C LEU A 596 33.72 -13.84 -17.70
N VAL A 597 33.72 -15.11 -18.13
CA VAL A 597 33.01 -16.21 -17.47
C VAL A 597 33.98 -17.36 -17.24
N GLY A 598 33.96 -17.95 -16.05
CA GLY A 598 34.69 -19.17 -15.71
C GLY A 598 33.75 -20.25 -15.20
N GLU A 599 34.29 -21.44 -14.95
CA GLU A 599 33.55 -22.60 -14.43
C GLU A 599 34.13 -23.03 -13.10
N LEU A 600 33.27 -23.29 -12.11
CA LEU A 600 33.61 -23.53 -10.72
C LEU A 600 32.95 -24.80 -10.21
N SER A 601 33.67 -25.61 -9.43
CA SER A 601 33.09 -26.78 -8.76
C SER A 601 32.04 -26.39 -7.72
N ILE A 602 31.13 -27.30 -7.37
CA ILE A 602 30.15 -27.11 -6.30
C ILE A 602 30.58 -27.97 -5.10
N PRO A 603 31.24 -27.41 -4.08
CA PRO A 603 31.51 -28.17 -2.86
C PRO A 603 30.22 -28.35 -2.05
N ALA A 604 30.18 -29.38 -1.20
CA ALA A 604 29.05 -29.61 -0.28
C ALA A 604 28.76 -28.37 0.60
N PRO A 605 27.62 -27.68 0.43
CA PRO A 605 27.27 -26.48 1.19
C PRO A 605 27.18 -26.77 2.69
N ILE A 606 27.56 -25.79 3.51
CA ILE A 606 27.56 -25.90 4.98
C ILE A 606 26.71 -24.78 5.58
N VAL A 607 25.89 -25.10 6.58
CA VAL A 607 25.19 -24.11 7.39
C VAL A 607 26.16 -23.53 8.42
N SER A 608 26.60 -22.28 8.23
CA SER A 608 27.41 -21.55 9.21
C SER A 608 26.51 -20.85 10.23
N ALA A 609 26.50 -21.34 11.47
CA ALA A 609 25.72 -20.74 12.56
C ALA A 609 26.21 -19.33 12.95
N GLY A 610 27.51 -19.07 12.75
CA GLY A 610 28.14 -17.78 13.07
C GLY A 610 28.15 -16.77 11.91
N LYS A 611 27.62 -17.14 10.73
CA LYS A 611 27.74 -16.36 9.48
C LYS A 611 29.19 -15.96 9.17
N ASN A 612 30.12 -16.88 9.42
CA ASN A 612 31.54 -16.63 9.16
C ASN A 612 31.90 -17.21 7.79
N PRO A 613 32.28 -16.40 6.79
CA PRO A 613 32.66 -16.88 5.47
C PRO A 613 33.88 -17.83 5.47
N ASP A 614 34.63 -17.91 6.57
CA ASP A 614 35.75 -18.83 6.71
C ASP A 614 35.34 -20.22 7.24
N GLU A 615 34.08 -20.40 7.66
CA GLU A 615 33.52 -21.69 8.08
C GLU A 615 32.90 -22.49 6.93
N ILE A 616 32.64 -21.84 5.79
CA ILE A 616 32.04 -22.44 4.60
C ILE A 616 33.12 -22.85 3.58
N PRO A 617 32.88 -23.91 2.79
CA PRO A 617 33.85 -24.36 1.81
C PRO A 617 34.02 -23.37 0.66
N THR A 618 35.17 -23.44 -0.02
CA THR A 618 35.48 -22.63 -1.20
C THR A 618 35.42 -23.50 -2.44
N ALA A 619 34.70 -23.05 -3.46
CA ALA A 619 34.67 -23.70 -4.77
C ALA A 619 36.07 -23.73 -5.41
N THR A 620 36.31 -24.63 -6.35
CA THR A 620 37.58 -24.71 -7.10
C THR A 620 37.36 -24.30 -8.55
N ILE A 621 38.35 -23.62 -9.14
CA ILE A 621 38.27 -23.19 -10.54
C ILE A 621 38.52 -24.39 -11.45
N LEU A 622 37.52 -24.77 -12.25
CA LEU A 622 37.59 -25.84 -13.25
C LEU A 622 38.03 -25.28 -14.62
N GLN A 623 37.48 -24.13 -15.01
CA GLN A 623 37.92 -23.35 -16.16
C GLN A 623 38.17 -21.91 -15.72
N SER A 624 39.36 -21.39 -16.01
CA SER A 624 39.69 -19.98 -15.74
C SER A 624 38.74 -19.04 -16.48
N ALA A 625 38.46 -17.88 -15.90
CA ALA A 625 37.57 -16.90 -16.50
C ALA A 625 38.14 -16.38 -17.84
N VAL A 626 37.32 -16.43 -18.89
CA VAL A 626 37.68 -15.96 -20.24
C VAL A 626 36.55 -15.14 -20.85
N ASN A 627 36.89 -14.24 -21.77
CA ASN A 627 35.88 -13.44 -22.46
C ASN A 627 35.08 -14.34 -23.40
N ILE A 628 33.78 -14.53 -23.14
CA ILE A 628 32.89 -15.37 -23.96
C ILE A 628 32.12 -14.58 -25.03
N ARG A 629 32.30 -13.25 -25.09
CA ARG A 629 31.58 -12.37 -26.01
C ARG A 629 32.18 -12.41 -27.43
N PRO A 630 31.36 -12.52 -28.49
CA PRO A 630 31.82 -12.35 -29.86
C PRO A 630 32.21 -10.90 -30.13
N THR A 631 33.03 -10.68 -31.16
CA THR A 631 33.63 -9.37 -31.48
C THR A 631 32.63 -8.27 -31.83
N ASN A 632 31.40 -8.64 -32.20
CA ASN A 632 30.33 -7.72 -32.58
C ASN A 632 29.32 -7.45 -31.46
N ILE A 633 29.54 -7.95 -30.23
CA ILE A 633 28.92 -7.31 -29.07
C ILE A 633 29.56 -5.95 -28.92
N ASN A 634 28.74 -4.91 -28.71
CA ASN A 634 29.19 -3.52 -28.66
C ASN A 634 30.49 -3.35 -27.87
N SER A 635 31.45 -2.67 -28.49
CA SER A 635 32.71 -2.26 -27.87
C SER A 635 32.48 -1.02 -27.00
N TRP A 636 31.77 -1.17 -25.88
CA TRP A 636 31.57 -0.10 -24.92
C TRP A 636 32.90 0.21 -24.21
N GLU A 637 33.40 1.44 -24.39
CA GLU A 637 34.73 1.89 -23.92
C GLU A 637 34.83 2.00 -22.39
N TYR A 638 33.69 2.11 -21.70
CA TYR A 638 33.60 2.06 -20.24
C TYR A 638 32.18 1.64 -19.82
N VAL A 639 32.09 0.65 -18.92
CA VAL A 639 30.81 0.18 -18.37
C VAL A 639 30.92 0.09 -16.86
N ASP A 640 30.05 0.83 -16.20
CA ASP A 640 29.98 0.91 -14.76
C ASP A 640 29.29 -0.31 -14.13
N ILE A 641 28.13 -0.70 -14.67
CA ILE A 641 27.34 -1.83 -14.17
C ILE A 641 26.84 -2.66 -15.37
N TRP A 642 27.34 -3.90 -15.45
CA TRP A 642 26.90 -4.88 -16.43
C TRP A 642 25.61 -5.54 -15.98
N ARG A 643 24.84 -5.93 -16.97
CA ARG A 643 23.67 -6.79 -16.79
C ARG A 643 23.77 -7.95 -17.75
N THR A 644 23.65 -9.15 -17.20
CA THR A 644 23.96 -10.38 -17.92
C THR A 644 23.13 -11.50 -17.35
N GLY A 645 22.52 -12.29 -18.22
CA GLY A 645 21.97 -13.60 -17.88
C GLY A 645 22.77 -14.70 -18.59
N LEU A 646 22.90 -15.87 -17.94
CA LEU A 646 23.54 -17.06 -18.49
C LEU A 646 22.58 -18.24 -18.48
N GLU A 647 22.61 -19.07 -19.52
CA GLU A 647 21.84 -20.31 -19.57
C GLU A 647 22.61 -21.37 -20.35
N TYR A 648 22.81 -22.54 -19.76
CA TYR A 648 23.50 -23.65 -20.41
C TYR A 648 22.49 -24.58 -21.06
N VAL A 649 22.56 -24.72 -22.38
CA VAL A 649 21.67 -25.55 -23.18
C VAL A 649 22.37 -26.87 -23.51
N PRO A 650 22.08 -27.98 -22.78
CA PRO A 650 22.92 -29.18 -22.82
C PRO A 650 22.83 -29.94 -24.14
N ASP A 651 21.67 -29.93 -24.80
CA ASP A 651 21.47 -30.61 -26.08
C ASP A 651 22.20 -29.94 -27.25
N GLU A 652 22.59 -28.66 -27.10
CA GLU A 652 23.48 -27.97 -28.02
C GLU A 652 24.94 -27.92 -27.54
N GLY A 653 25.20 -28.19 -26.25
CA GLY A 653 26.51 -28.03 -25.64
C GLY A 653 26.96 -26.56 -25.58
N ARG A 654 26.02 -25.62 -25.43
CA ARG A 654 26.30 -24.18 -25.53
C ARG A 654 25.89 -23.40 -24.30
N LEU A 655 26.71 -22.43 -23.94
CA LEU A 655 26.41 -21.42 -22.95
C LEU A 655 25.87 -20.19 -23.66
N TYR A 656 24.59 -19.89 -23.46
CA TYR A 656 23.96 -18.68 -23.93
C TYR A 656 24.18 -17.55 -22.94
N SER A 657 24.23 -16.32 -23.47
CA SER A 657 24.43 -15.12 -22.69
C SER A 657 23.62 -13.97 -23.26
N SER A 658 23.09 -13.13 -22.36
CA SER A 658 22.53 -11.82 -22.69
C SER A 658 23.42 -10.72 -22.13
N TRP A 659 23.48 -9.56 -22.80
CA TRP A 659 24.42 -8.49 -22.44
C TRP A 659 23.76 -7.12 -22.54
N SER A 660 23.81 -6.35 -21.45
CA SER A 660 23.31 -4.99 -21.43
C SER A 660 24.08 -4.15 -20.41
N ILE A 661 23.94 -2.83 -20.53
CA ILE A 661 24.39 -1.87 -19.53
C ILE A 661 23.19 -1.44 -18.68
N HIS A 662 23.40 -1.35 -17.37
CA HIS A 662 22.37 -0.94 -16.42
C HIS A 662 21.70 0.41 -16.79
N TYR A 663 22.48 1.40 -17.22
CA TYR A 663 22.03 2.75 -17.57
C TYR A 663 21.72 2.97 -19.06
N THR A 664 21.52 1.91 -19.85
CA THR A 664 21.08 2.10 -21.24
C THR A 664 19.67 2.71 -21.23
N VAL A 665 19.59 4.02 -21.48
CA VAL A 665 18.34 4.82 -21.53
C VAL A 665 18.08 5.41 -22.90
N THR A 666 19.02 5.29 -23.84
CA THR A 666 19.04 6.06 -25.11
C THR A 666 17.99 5.61 -26.13
N GLY A 667 17.12 4.65 -25.81
CA GLY A 667 16.21 4.06 -26.79
C GLY A 667 16.94 3.32 -27.91
N ASP A 668 18.24 3.06 -27.77
CA ASP A 668 19.02 2.29 -28.72
C ASP A 668 18.82 0.80 -28.48
N LYS A 669 18.82 0.05 -29.58
CA LYS A 669 18.67 -1.39 -29.57
C LYS A 669 19.99 -2.04 -29.96
N HIS A 670 20.44 -2.99 -29.13
CA HIS A 670 21.70 -3.67 -29.35
C HIS A 670 21.53 -5.16 -29.63
N ALA A 671 22.41 -5.68 -30.49
CA ALA A 671 22.59 -7.11 -30.62
C ALA A 671 23.26 -7.62 -29.32
N SER A 672 22.44 -8.17 -28.43
CA SER A 672 22.77 -8.42 -27.02
C SER A 672 22.74 -9.90 -26.65
N ILE A 673 22.25 -10.78 -27.53
CA ILE A 673 22.22 -12.23 -27.27
C ILE A 673 23.38 -12.90 -28.00
N SER A 674 24.12 -13.76 -27.31
CA SER A 674 25.20 -14.56 -27.91
C SER A 674 25.27 -15.95 -27.29
N CYS A 675 26.05 -16.84 -27.88
CA CYS A 675 26.41 -18.10 -27.22
C CYS A 675 27.80 -18.57 -27.63
N CYS A 676 28.38 -19.45 -26.82
CA CYS A 676 29.64 -20.12 -27.13
C CYS A 676 29.57 -21.61 -26.79
N ASP A 677 30.52 -22.39 -27.30
CA ASP A 677 30.76 -23.77 -26.83
C ASP A 677 31.10 -23.75 -25.34
N ALA A 678 30.42 -24.56 -24.55
CA ALA A 678 30.61 -24.62 -23.09
C ALA A 678 31.69 -25.63 -22.65
N THR A 679 32.10 -26.54 -23.54
CA THR A 679 33.03 -27.63 -23.22
C THR A 679 34.43 -27.10 -22.89
N ASN A 680 34.86 -26.05 -23.58
CA ASN A 680 36.10 -25.34 -23.29
C ASN A 680 35.94 -23.87 -23.68
N LEU A 681 35.67 -23.03 -22.69
CA LEU A 681 35.42 -21.60 -22.87
C LEU A 681 36.60 -20.89 -23.54
N SER A 682 37.84 -21.29 -23.25
CA SER A 682 39.06 -20.62 -23.74
C SER A 682 39.28 -20.76 -25.24
N SER A 683 38.81 -21.86 -25.84
CA SER A 683 38.89 -22.14 -27.27
C SER A 683 37.52 -22.13 -27.95
N ALA A 684 36.47 -21.68 -27.24
CA ALA A 684 35.10 -21.77 -27.71
C ALA A 684 34.89 -20.92 -28.96
N THR A 685 34.21 -21.49 -29.95
CA THR A 685 33.66 -20.69 -31.04
C THR A 685 32.50 -19.85 -30.48
N LYS A 686 32.52 -18.56 -30.78
CA LYS A 686 31.53 -17.58 -30.30
C LYS A 686 30.58 -17.22 -31.43
N TYR A 687 29.29 -17.23 -31.15
CA TYR A 687 28.23 -16.94 -32.10
C TYR A 687 27.38 -15.75 -31.65
N GLY A 688 26.71 -15.11 -32.62
CA GLY A 688 26.02 -13.84 -32.41
C GLY A 688 26.97 -12.68 -32.63
N ALA A 689 26.75 -11.52 -32.01
CA ALA A 689 25.56 -11.14 -31.24
C ALA A 689 24.29 -11.03 -32.11
N TRP A 690 23.11 -11.27 -31.53
CA TRP A 690 21.80 -11.17 -32.17
C TRP A 690 20.89 -10.21 -31.44
N PHE A 691 19.94 -9.61 -32.15
CA PHE A 691 18.90 -8.78 -31.55
C PHE A 691 17.81 -9.65 -30.96
N ALA A 692 17.45 -9.42 -29.70
CA ALA A 692 16.22 -9.97 -29.13
C ALA A 692 15.03 -9.14 -29.65
N GLY A 693 14.22 -9.69 -30.54
CA GLY A 693 13.08 -9.01 -31.17
C GLY A 693 13.44 -8.08 -32.33
N SER A 694 12.44 -7.36 -32.85
CA SER A 694 12.57 -6.50 -34.04
C SER A 694 13.59 -5.37 -33.86
N THR A 695 14.45 -5.13 -34.85
CA THR A 695 15.45 -4.03 -34.81
C THR A 695 14.84 -2.63 -34.78
N SER A 696 13.54 -2.47 -35.08
CA SER A 696 12.89 -1.15 -35.16
C SER A 696 12.22 -0.68 -33.86
N ALA A 697 12.17 -1.52 -32.82
CA ALA A 697 11.54 -1.19 -31.55
C ALA A 697 12.52 -1.38 -30.39
N PRO A 698 12.76 -0.36 -29.54
CA PRO A 698 13.65 -0.50 -28.40
C PRO A 698 13.01 -1.38 -27.34
N ASN A 699 13.71 -2.45 -26.95
CA ASN A 699 13.32 -3.32 -25.85
C ASN A 699 14.45 -3.60 -24.86
N ASP A 700 15.67 -3.11 -25.07
CA ASP A 700 16.82 -3.35 -24.18
C ASP A 700 16.55 -2.96 -22.72
N ALA A 701 15.70 -1.96 -22.48
CA ALA A 701 15.27 -1.56 -21.14
C ALA A 701 14.45 -2.63 -20.40
N THR A 702 13.87 -3.61 -21.11
CA THR A 702 12.99 -4.67 -20.58
C THR A 702 13.59 -6.07 -20.70
N ILE A 703 14.86 -6.22 -21.09
CA ILE A 703 15.53 -7.52 -21.23
C ILE A 703 16.97 -7.47 -20.69
N ASN A 704 17.64 -8.63 -20.64
CA ASN A 704 19.08 -8.81 -20.41
C ASN A 704 19.59 -8.68 -18.95
N ASP A 705 18.76 -8.97 -17.94
CA ASP A 705 19.26 -9.29 -16.58
C ASP A 705 19.31 -10.80 -16.35
N TRP A 706 18.33 -11.54 -16.87
CA TRP A 706 18.26 -13.00 -16.72
C TRP A 706 18.06 -13.71 -18.05
N LEU A 707 18.47 -14.98 -18.06
CA LEU A 707 18.25 -15.90 -19.15
C LEU A 707 18.01 -17.29 -18.57
N PHE A 708 16.89 -17.94 -18.90
CA PHE A 708 16.63 -19.30 -18.44
C PHE A 708 15.89 -20.15 -19.47
N SER A 709 15.98 -21.47 -19.37
CA SER A 709 15.18 -22.40 -20.18
C SER A 709 13.85 -22.79 -19.54
N THR A 710 12.80 -22.85 -20.37
CA THR A 710 11.55 -23.56 -20.08
C THR A 710 11.64 -25.02 -20.59
N PRO A 711 10.86 -25.96 -20.03
CA PRO A 711 10.75 -27.30 -20.58
C PRO A 711 10.38 -27.27 -22.07
N GLN A 712 11.13 -27.98 -22.91
CA GLN A 712 10.91 -27.96 -24.37
C GLN A 712 9.48 -28.41 -24.75
N SER A 713 8.88 -29.34 -23.98
CA SER A 713 7.49 -29.76 -24.16
C SER A 713 6.48 -28.62 -23.92
N TRP A 714 6.70 -27.80 -22.89
CA TRP A 714 5.90 -26.62 -22.61
C TRP A 714 6.07 -25.58 -23.73
N ALA A 715 7.31 -25.29 -24.12
CA ALA A 715 7.62 -24.32 -25.18
C ALA A 715 6.99 -24.71 -26.53
N ASN A 716 7.05 -25.99 -26.90
CA ASN A 716 6.43 -26.49 -28.14
C ASN A 716 4.93 -26.22 -28.19
N THR A 717 4.25 -26.33 -27.05
CA THR A 717 2.81 -26.09 -26.95
C THR A 717 2.46 -24.61 -26.95
N PHE A 718 3.18 -23.79 -26.17
CA PHE A 718 2.71 -22.45 -25.81
C PHE A 718 3.48 -21.30 -26.48
N THR A 719 4.73 -21.52 -26.90
CA THR A 719 5.59 -20.47 -27.46
C THR A 719 6.12 -20.80 -28.85
N SER A 720 5.50 -21.78 -29.52
CA SER A 720 5.94 -22.33 -30.82
C SER A 720 7.38 -22.86 -30.81
N GLY A 721 7.79 -23.46 -29.69
CA GLY A 721 9.12 -24.06 -29.51
C GLY A 721 10.19 -23.11 -29.00
N ARG A 722 9.85 -21.83 -28.73
CA ARG A 722 10.76 -20.83 -28.14
C ARG A 722 10.98 -21.13 -26.65
N ASN A 723 12.06 -21.82 -26.33
CA ASN A 723 12.28 -22.37 -25.00
C ASN A 723 13.19 -21.52 -24.09
N LEU A 724 13.94 -20.55 -24.64
CA LEU A 724 14.78 -19.64 -23.85
C LEU A 724 13.99 -18.39 -23.49
N VAL A 725 14.12 -17.88 -22.26
CA VAL A 725 13.39 -16.71 -21.77
C VAL A 725 14.37 -15.68 -21.25
N VAL A 726 14.26 -14.46 -21.78
CA VAL A 726 15.05 -13.29 -21.36
C VAL A 726 14.13 -12.25 -20.73
N GLY A 727 14.63 -11.48 -19.76
CA GLY A 727 13.87 -10.41 -19.12
C GLY A 727 14.69 -9.59 -18.14
N ARG A 728 14.00 -8.74 -17.37
CA ARG A 728 14.62 -7.80 -16.42
C ARG A 728 13.59 -7.23 -15.43
N CYS A 729 14.04 -6.76 -14.27
CA CYS A 729 13.31 -5.78 -13.46
C CYS A 729 14.30 -4.80 -12.81
N ARG A 730 14.35 -3.58 -13.33
CA ARG A 730 15.31 -2.55 -12.92
C ARG A 730 14.68 -1.62 -11.89
N ASP A 731 15.51 -1.18 -10.95
CA ASP A 731 15.17 -0.11 -10.03
C ASP A 731 14.88 1.20 -10.79
N GLY A 732 14.01 2.02 -10.25
CA GLY A 732 13.45 3.20 -10.91
C GLY A 732 12.33 2.95 -11.90
N GLY A 733 11.90 1.69 -12.08
CA GLY A 733 10.79 1.35 -12.99
C GLY A 733 11.13 1.57 -14.46
N LEU A 734 12.41 1.75 -14.77
CA LEU A 734 12.85 1.97 -16.13
C LEU A 734 12.67 0.71 -17.02
N SER A 735 12.36 -0.46 -16.46
CA SER A 735 11.94 -1.67 -17.20
C SER A 735 10.43 -1.91 -17.18
N GLY A 736 9.66 -1.02 -16.55
CA GLY A 736 8.23 -1.17 -16.26
C GLY A 736 7.92 -1.35 -14.77
N LEU A 737 6.65 -1.52 -14.46
CA LEU A 737 6.10 -1.61 -13.10
C LEU A 737 6.16 -3.04 -12.50
N GLY A 738 7.19 -3.82 -12.86
CA GLY A 738 7.39 -5.20 -12.44
C GLY A 738 8.31 -5.99 -13.40
N PRO A 739 8.56 -7.29 -13.12
CA PRO A 739 9.43 -8.12 -13.96
C PRO A 739 8.87 -8.37 -15.36
N THR A 740 9.77 -8.49 -16.33
CA THR A 740 9.44 -8.79 -17.73
C THR A 740 9.99 -10.15 -18.16
N MET A 741 9.34 -10.80 -19.12
CA MET A 741 9.74 -12.10 -19.66
C MET A 741 9.34 -12.23 -21.13
N TYR A 742 10.31 -12.59 -21.98
CA TYR A 742 10.11 -12.83 -23.41
C TYR A 742 10.80 -14.12 -23.83
N ALA A 743 10.04 -15.03 -24.45
CA ALA A 743 10.56 -16.28 -24.96
C ALA A 743 11.14 -16.15 -26.38
N PHE A 744 12.27 -16.80 -26.66
CA PHE A 744 12.88 -16.93 -27.98
C PHE A 744 13.44 -18.35 -28.21
N SER A 745 13.75 -18.68 -29.46
CA SER A 745 14.26 -20.00 -29.81
C SER A 745 15.76 -20.10 -29.60
N LYS A 746 16.21 -21.27 -29.12
CA LYS A 746 17.60 -21.68 -29.29
C LYS A 746 18.02 -21.66 -30.76
N VAL A 747 19.30 -21.42 -31.03
CA VAL A 747 19.81 -21.15 -32.38
C VAL A 747 20.13 -22.41 -33.19
N GLY A 748 20.13 -23.59 -32.57
CA GLY A 748 20.33 -24.87 -33.24
C GLY A 748 21.76 -25.06 -33.76
N VAL A 749 22.04 -26.22 -34.37
CA VAL A 749 23.39 -26.60 -34.83
C VAL A 749 24.04 -25.55 -35.74
N THR A 750 23.26 -24.81 -36.54
CA THR A 750 23.71 -23.72 -37.39
C THR A 750 23.17 -22.39 -36.88
N PRO A 751 23.93 -21.65 -36.05
CA PRO A 751 23.49 -20.37 -35.54
C PRO A 751 23.24 -19.34 -36.65
N PRO A 752 22.28 -18.41 -36.47
CA PRO A 752 22.09 -17.30 -37.39
C PRO A 752 23.35 -16.47 -37.53
N ALA A 753 23.46 -15.76 -38.66
CA ALA A 753 24.52 -14.78 -38.84
C ALA A 753 24.48 -13.72 -37.73
N ALA A 754 25.63 -13.13 -37.42
CA ALA A 754 25.71 -11.93 -36.58
C ALA A 754 24.66 -10.89 -36.98
N GLU A 755 24.11 -10.18 -35.99
CA GLU A 755 23.10 -9.12 -36.14
C GLU A 755 21.73 -9.60 -36.67
N SER A 756 21.49 -10.91 -36.71
CA SER A 756 20.14 -11.45 -36.98
C SER A 756 19.16 -11.10 -35.86
N GLN A 757 17.87 -11.07 -36.19
CA GLN A 757 16.77 -10.91 -35.23
C GLN A 757 16.30 -12.27 -34.70
N LEU A 758 16.09 -12.35 -33.39
CA LEU A 758 15.44 -13.47 -32.72
C LEU A 758 13.99 -13.11 -32.44
N GLU A 759 13.06 -13.88 -32.98
CA GLU A 759 11.62 -13.66 -32.76
C GLU A 759 11.23 -13.91 -31.30
N LEU A 760 10.52 -12.94 -30.70
CA LEU A 760 10.07 -13.00 -29.31
C LEU A 760 8.60 -13.41 -29.19
N THR A 761 8.25 -14.02 -28.06
CA THR A 761 6.88 -14.20 -27.58
C THR A 761 6.80 -13.62 -26.16
N THR A 762 5.97 -12.60 -25.97
CA THR A 762 5.76 -11.99 -24.64
C THR A 762 5.11 -12.99 -23.69
N LEU A 763 5.69 -13.14 -22.50
CA LEU A 763 5.15 -13.98 -21.42
C LEU A 763 4.70 -13.13 -20.23
N LEU A 764 5.41 -12.03 -19.96
CA LEU A 764 5.11 -11.12 -18.86
C LEU A 764 5.65 -9.73 -19.20
N GLN A 765 4.81 -8.71 -19.07
CA GLN A 765 5.21 -7.31 -19.19
C GLN A 765 4.18 -6.42 -18.50
N TYR A 766 4.60 -5.84 -17.38
CA TYR A 766 3.83 -4.84 -16.63
C TYR A 766 3.77 -3.49 -17.33
N GLY A 767 2.89 -2.60 -16.85
CA GLY A 767 2.71 -1.26 -17.40
C GLY A 767 4.00 -0.42 -17.38
N PRO A 768 4.10 0.60 -18.25
CA PRO A 768 5.20 1.55 -18.20
C PRO A 768 5.06 2.45 -16.97
N VAL A 769 6.17 3.07 -16.55
CA VAL A 769 6.13 4.15 -15.53
C VAL A 769 5.49 5.43 -16.10
N GLU A 770 5.56 5.63 -17.42
CA GLU A 770 4.94 6.76 -18.10
C GLU A 770 3.42 6.79 -17.85
N GLY A 771 2.92 7.90 -17.30
CA GLY A 771 1.49 8.08 -16.98
C GLY A 771 1.08 7.66 -15.57
N THR A 772 2.01 7.24 -14.71
CA THR A 772 1.77 7.06 -13.27
C THR A 772 1.90 8.39 -12.52
N ASP A 773 1.22 8.54 -11.39
CA ASP A 773 1.33 9.73 -10.52
C ASP A 773 2.33 9.52 -9.38
N ASN A 774 3.21 8.52 -9.50
CA ASN A 774 4.18 8.07 -8.48
C ASN A 774 3.57 7.54 -7.16
N TYR A 775 2.24 7.46 -7.06
CA TYR A 775 1.52 6.90 -5.91
C TYR A 775 0.55 5.79 -6.32
N ASN A 776 0.06 5.87 -7.55
CA ASN A 776 -0.82 4.95 -8.21
C ASN A 776 -0.10 4.37 -9.42
N PHE A 777 0.21 3.08 -9.33
CA PHE A 777 0.92 2.32 -10.35
C PHE A 777 -0.06 1.34 -11.01
N PRO A 778 -0.85 1.79 -12.01
CA PRO A 778 -1.75 0.90 -12.73
C PRO A 778 -0.96 -0.21 -13.43
N ASN A 779 -1.54 -1.41 -13.53
CA ASN A 779 -0.93 -2.55 -14.22
C ASN A 779 0.47 -2.90 -13.68
N SER A 780 0.65 -2.81 -12.36
CA SER A 780 1.89 -3.14 -11.66
C SER A 780 1.83 -4.51 -11.00
N VAL A 781 3.00 -5.05 -10.65
CA VAL A 781 3.06 -6.17 -9.71
C VAL A 781 2.57 -5.71 -8.33
N ASP A 782 1.84 -6.56 -7.62
CA ASP A 782 1.33 -6.23 -6.29
C ASP A 782 2.45 -5.74 -5.36
N GLY A 783 2.23 -4.55 -4.78
CA GLY A 783 3.19 -3.93 -3.87
C GLY A 783 4.42 -3.34 -4.55
N TYR A 784 4.39 -3.14 -5.87
CA TYR A 784 5.46 -2.51 -6.65
C TYR A 784 6.03 -1.26 -5.98
N LYS A 785 7.35 -1.16 -6.00
CA LYS A 785 8.11 0.04 -5.65
C LYS A 785 9.18 0.27 -6.71
N HIS A 786 9.46 1.55 -7.01
CA HIS A 786 10.59 1.89 -7.89
C HIS A 786 11.89 1.24 -7.43
N SER A 787 12.12 1.10 -6.12
CA SER A 787 13.36 0.54 -5.58
C SER A 787 13.40 -0.98 -5.56
N ASP A 788 12.41 -1.67 -6.13
CA ASP A 788 12.45 -3.13 -6.26
C ASP A 788 13.60 -3.55 -7.18
N ASN A 789 14.38 -4.53 -6.73
CA ASN A 789 15.58 -4.99 -7.43
C ASN A 789 15.52 -6.51 -7.60
N TRP A 790 14.81 -6.98 -8.63
CA TRP A 790 14.81 -8.39 -8.99
C TRP A 790 15.98 -8.68 -9.91
N ARG A 791 16.76 -9.71 -9.60
CA ARG A 791 18.08 -9.94 -10.20
C ARG A 791 18.15 -11.19 -11.06
N GLU A 792 17.26 -12.15 -10.83
CA GLU A 792 17.22 -13.39 -11.60
C GLU A 792 15.78 -13.89 -11.80
N ALA A 793 15.56 -14.66 -12.87
CA ALA A 793 14.39 -15.51 -12.98
C ALA A 793 14.78 -16.90 -13.50
N THR A 794 14.17 -17.96 -12.97
CA THR A 794 14.46 -19.32 -13.42
C THR A 794 13.25 -20.24 -13.32
N TRP A 795 13.21 -21.29 -14.15
CA TRP A 795 12.18 -22.32 -14.06
C TRP A 795 12.58 -23.36 -13.01
N ILE A 796 11.81 -23.43 -11.93
CA ILE A 796 11.99 -24.44 -10.89
C ILE A 796 10.94 -25.54 -11.00
N SER A 797 11.33 -26.77 -10.66
CA SER A 797 10.40 -27.91 -10.69
C SER A 797 10.77 -29.00 -9.68
N SER A 798 9.77 -29.64 -9.10
CA SER A 798 9.94 -30.83 -8.27
C SER A 798 8.76 -31.78 -8.51
N LEU A 799 9.02 -33.02 -8.91
CA LEU A 799 8.01 -33.94 -9.48
C LEU A 799 7.18 -33.24 -10.58
N ASP A 800 5.86 -33.18 -10.41
CA ASP A 800 4.92 -32.53 -11.34
C ASP A 800 4.70 -31.03 -11.01
N GLN A 801 5.33 -30.51 -9.95
CA GLN A 801 5.23 -29.11 -9.55
C GLN A 801 6.18 -28.23 -10.37
N ASN A 802 5.67 -27.17 -10.97
CA ASN A 802 6.40 -26.29 -11.86
C ASN A 802 6.10 -24.82 -11.58
N SER A 803 7.12 -23.97 -11.60
CA SER A 803 6.96 -22.52 -11.41
C SER A 803 8.09 -21.73 -12.04
N VAL A 804 7.82 -20.47 -12.36
CA VAL A 804 8.89 -19.52 -12.65
C VAL A 804 9.15 -18.72 -11.37
N ALA A 805 10.35 -18.86 -10.81
CA ALA A 805 10.79 -18.13 -9.64
C ALA A 805 11.54 -16.86 -10.08
N VAL A 806 11.08 -15.69 -9.62
CA VAL A 806 11.79 -14.41 -9.76
C VAL A 806 12.41 -14.07 -8.42
N ILE A 807 13.71 -13.77 -8.41
CA ILE A 807 14.55 -13.79 -7.21
C ILE A 807 15.29 -12.46 -7.11
N GLY A 808 15.29 -11.85 -5.92
CA GLY A 808 15.99 -10.59 -5.68
C GLY A 808 15.58 -9.93 -4.36
N ASN A 809 15.67 -8.60 -4.31
CA ASN A 809 15.40 -7.81 -3.13
C ASN A 809 14.15 -6.94 -3.34
N LYS A 810 13.10 -7.19 -2.55
CA LYS A 810 11.87 -6.39 -2.52
C LYS A 810 12.06 -5.17 -1.63
N ALA A 811 11.76 -3.97 -2.14
CA ALA A 811 11.75 -2.76 -1.33
C ALA A 811 10.46 -2.68 -0.49
N LEU A 812 10.61 -2.33 0.79
CA LEU A 812 9.52 -2.15 1.75
C LEU A 812 9.52 -0.72 2.31
N GLY A 813 8.36 -0.26 2.80
CA GLY A 813 8.17 1.10 3.30
C GLY A 813 8.18 2.19 2.23
N ASN A 814 8.70 3.36 2.59
CA ASN A 814 8.84 4.50 1.67
C ASN A 814 9.94 4.21 0.64
N ASN A 815 9.70 4.60 -0.60
CA ASN A 815 10.70 4.66 -1.65
C ASN A 815 11.14 6.11 -1.88
N TRP A 816 12.40 6.31 -2.24
CA TRP A 816 12.93 7.62 -2.60
C TRP A 816 14.09 7.48 -3.58
N TYR A 817 14.39 8.54 -4.33
CA TYR A 817 15.55 8.59 -5.21
C TYR A 817 16.64 9.47 -4.57
N GLY A 818 17.74 8.89 -4.11
CA GLY A 818 18.63 9.53 -3.15
C GLY A 818 19.97 8.83 -2.96
N TYR A 819 20.88 9.48 -2.24
CA TYR A 819 21.86 8.77 -1.41
C TYR A 819 21.18 8.20 -0.16
N VAL A 820 21.85 7.29 0.55
CA VAL A 820 21.36 6.76 1.83
C VAL A 820 21.18 7.91 2.82
N GLY A 821 19.95 8.06 3.33
CA GLY A 821 19.53 9.18 4.17
C GLY A 821 18.83 10.33 3.43
N GLU A 822 19.09 10.54 2.11
CA GLU A 822 18.39 11.55 1.28
C GLU A 822 17.00 11.10 1.01
N ARG A 823 16.05 11.66 1.72
CA ARG A 823 14.68 11.51 1.30
C ARG A 823 14.42 12.59 0.19
N MET A 824 13.74 12.23 -0.90
CA MET A 824 13.38 13.07 -2.07
C MET A 824 11.86 13.12 -2.24
N LEU A 825 11.22 14.28 -2.54
CA LEU A 825 9.75 14.36 -2.67
C LEU A 825 9.52 14.01 -4.11
N HIS A 826 8.55 13.14 -4.29
CA HIS A 826 8.48 12.24 -5.41
C HIS A 826 7.87 12.95 -6.63
N ASP A 827 8.49 14.04 -7.03
CA ASP A 827 8.21 14.76 -8.24
C ASP A 827 9.55 14.84 -9.00
N TRP A 828 9.62 14.05 -10.08
CA TRP A 828 10.56 14.13 -11.20
C TRP A 828 11.85 13.31 -11.11
N VAL A 829 11.82 12.03 -11.50
CA VAL A 829 12.93 11.41 -12.28
C VAL A 829 12.39 10.26 -13.15
N ILE A 830 11.87 10.57 -14.34
CA ILE A 830 12.22 9.73 -15.50
C ILE A 830 13.42 10.43 -16.12
N ALA A 831 14.54 9.71 -16.18
CA ALA A 831 15.82 10.22 -16.64
C ALA A 831 15.73 10.74 -18.08
N ASP A 832 16.13 11.99 -18.33
CA ASP A 832 16.46 12.47 -19.67
C ASP A 832 17.50 13.60 -19.63
N THR A 833 18.77 13.24 -19.40
CA THR A 833 19.94 13.57 -20.25
C THR A 833 21.23 13.12 -19.55
N PRO A 834 22.20 12.51 -20.27
CA PRO A 834 23.47 12.13 -19.68
C PRO A 834 24.31 13.39 -19.48
N TYR A 835 24.84 13.60 -18.27
CA TYR A 835 25.90 14.58 -18.04
C TYR A 835 27.14 13.91 -17.47
N PRO A 836 28.35 14.31 -17.92
CA PRO A 836 29.57 13.57 -17.67
C PRO A 836 30.17 13.95 -16.31
N ASP A 837 31.04 13.06 -15.85
CA ASP A 837 31.91 13.15 -14.67
C ASP A 837 31.28 12.66 -13.36
N PHE A 838 30.80 11.41 -13.43
CA PHE A 838 30.80 10.54 -12.27
C PHE A 838 32.24 10.26 -11.82
N TYR A 839 32.43 10.33 -10.49
CA TYR A 839 33.57 9.91 -9.66
C TYR A 839 34.52 10.99 -9.17
N VAL A 840 34.52 11.19 -7.84
CA VAL A 840 35.56 10.62 -6.97
C VAL A 840 34.94 10.23 -5.60
N THR A 841 34.97 8.93 -5.27
CA THR A 841 34.71 8.28 -3.96
C THR A 841 33.26 8.18 -3.47
N ASP A 842 32.54 7.21 -4.02
CA ASP A 842 31.24 6.69 -3.58
C ASP A 842 31.28 6.04 -2.17
N PRO A 843 30.27 6.28 -1.31
CA PRO A 843 29.94 5.29 -0.28
C PRO A 843 28.61 4.52 -0.50
N ASP A 844 27.68 4.92 -1.39
CA ASP A 844 26.37 4.23 -1.56
C ASP A 844 25.59 4.47 -2.89
N GLY A 845 26.05 5.34 -3.80
CA GLY A 845 25.48 5.62 -5.11
C GLY A 845 24.16 6.41 -5.09
N LYS A 846 24.01 7.37 -6.01
CA LYS A 846 22.72 8.04 -6.26
C LYS A 846 21.78 7.06 -6.98
N GLY A 847 20.70 6.63 -6.33
CA GLY A 847 19.78 5.64 -6.90
C GLY A 847 18.43 5.55 -6.20
N TRP A 848 17.58 4.61 -6.61
CA TRP A 848 16.33 4.34 -5.91
C TRP A 848 16.60 3.52 -4.65
N LYS A 849 15.99 3.92 -3.54
CA LYS A 849 16.18 3.33 -2.21
C LYS A 849 14.83 3.05 -1.55
N GLY A 850 14.80 2.04 -0.69
CA GLY A 850 13.65 1.69 0.14
C GLY A 850 14.01 1.81 1.61
N HIS A 851 13.00 1.87 2.50
CA HIS A 851 13.26 1.88 3.94
C HIS A 851 13.95 0.59 4.39
N ASN A 852 13.60 -0.51 3.75
CA ASN A 852 14.11 -1.83 4.01
C ASN A 852 14.13 -2.63 2.70
N MET A 853 15.10 -3.53 2.56
CA MET A 853 15.19 -4.47 1.45
C MET A 853 15.00 -5.89 1.99
N GLN A 854 14.03 -6.60 1.45
CA GLN A 854 13.71 -7.98 1.83
C GLN A 854 14.19 -8.92 0.72
N PRO A 855 15.22 -9.75 0.95
CA PRO A 855 15.57 -10.84 0.04
C PRO A 855 14.36 -11.77 -0.12
N MET A 856 13.93 -12.04 -1.35
CA MET A 856 12.65 -12.66 -1.63
C MET A 856 12.69 -13.47 -2.93
N ILE A 857 11.87 -14.52 -2.96
CA ILE A 857 11.48 -15.22 -4.19
C ILE A 857 9.99 -15.01 -4.38
N ILE A 858 9.56 -14.62 -5.58
CA ILE A 858 8.15 -14.59 -5.98
C ILE A 858 7.91 -15.60 -7.09
N PHE A 859 6.77 -16.27 -7.06
CA PHE A 859 6.49 -17.41 -7.93
C PHE A 859 5.36 -17.11 -8.90
N TYR A 860 5.62 -17.29 -10.19
CA TYR A 860 4.64 -17.15 -11.26
C TYR A 860 4.15 -18.51 -11.76
N ASN A 861 2.85 -18.59 -12.02
CA ASN A 861 2.21 -19.78 -12.56
C ASN A 861 2.51 -19.88 -14.07
N PRO A 862 3.18 -20.96 -14.54
CA PRO A 862 3.48 -21.12 -15.96
C PRO A 862 2.23 -21.15 -16.86
N SER A 863 1.07 -21.54 -16.34
CA SER A 863 -0.20 -21.51 -17.07
C SER A 863 -0.66 -20.09 -17.38
N ASN A 864 -0.43 -19.12 -16.48
CA ASN A 864 -0.75 -17.72 -16.78
C ASN A 864 0.20 -17.14 -17.83
N LEU A 865 1.50 -17.50 -17.77
CA LEU A 865 2.46 -17.11 -18.81
C LEU A 865 2.09 -17.70 -20.18
N ALA A 866 1.60 -18.94 -20.21
CA ALA A 866 1.07 -19.57 -21.42
C ALA A 866 -0.19 -18.86 -21.96
N GLN A 867 -1.08 -18.40 -21.06
CA GLN A 867 -2.26 -17.62 -21.43
C GLN A 867 -1.90 -16.26 -22.04
N VAL A 868 -0.85 -15.59 -21.55
CA VAL A 868 -0.29 -14.38 -22.16
C VAL A 868 0.27 -14.68 -23.55
N ALA A 869 1.07 -15.75 -23.69
CA ALA A 869 1.63 -16.17 -24.97
C ALA A 869 0.53 -16.46 -26.02
N ALA A 870 -0.61 -16.98 -25.58
CA ALA A 870 -1.79 -17.23 -26.40
C ALA A 870 -2.66 -15.98 -26.65
N GLY A 871 -2.37 -14.84 -26.01
CA GLY A 871 -3.15 -13.61 -26.10
C GLY A 871 -4.51 -13.66 -25.43
N THR A 872 -4.69 -14.57 -24.46
CA THR A 872 -5.98 -14.78 -23.76
C THR A 872 -6.15 -13.93 -22.50
N ILE A 873 -5.04 -13.48 -21.90
CA ILE A 873 -5.01 -12.47 -20.84
C ILE A 873 -3.95 -11.41 -21.19
N GLN A 874 -4.02 -10.24 -20.57
CA GLN A 874 -3.03 -9.18 -20.80
C GLN A 874 -1.69 -9.55 -20.16
N SER A 875 -0.60 -9.02 -20.70
CA SER A 875 0.76 -9.34 -20.23
C SER A 875 1.07 -8.88 -18.80
N TYR A 876 0.24 -7.99 -18.24
CA TYR A 876 0.35 -7.45 -16.88
C TYR A 876 -0.68 -8.02 -15.90
N ASP A 877 -1.60 -8.87 -16.37
CA ASP A 877 -2.60 -9.52 -15.52
C ASP A 877 -2.01 -10.58 -14.60
N PRO A 878 -0.99 -11.39 -14.99
CA PRO A 878 -0.38 -12.34 -14.09
C PRO A 878 0.17 -11.64 -12.84
N GLN A 879 -0.14 -12.16 -11.67
CA GLN A 879 0.46 -11.77 -10.40
C GLN A 879 1.18 -12.99 -9.80
N PRO A 880 2.20 -12.79 -8.95
CA PRO A 880 2.78 -13.88 -8.21
C PRO A 880 1.71 -14.62 -7.40
N TYR A 881 1.66 -15.95 -7.52
CA TYR A 881 0.70 -16.74 -6.75
C TYR A 881 1.22 -17.01 -5.33
N ALA A 882 2.53 -16.90 -5.10
CA ALA A 882 3.15 -17.08 -3.80
C ALA A 882 4.45 -16.27 -3.69
N ALA A 883 4.94 -16.11 -2.47
CA ALA A 883 6.23 -15.50 -2.16
C ALA A 883 6.93 -16.25 -1.02
N PHE A 884 8.26 -16.24 -1.04
CA PHE A 884 9.14 -16.75 0.01
C PHE A 884 10.05 -15.62 0.48
N ARG A 885 9.85 -15.16 1.72
CA ARG A 885 10.68 -14.11 2.32
C ARG A 885 11.92 -14.78 2.92
N ILE A 886 13.02 -14.75 2.17
CA ILE A 886 14.25 -15.40 2.61
C ILE A 886 14.71 -14.75 3.92
N ASN A 887 14.95 -15.57 4.93
CA ASN A 887 15.41 -15.11 6.23
C ASN A 887 16.77 -14.40 6.09
N LYS A 888 16.80 -13.09 6.38
CA LYS A 888 18.02 -12.26 6.37
C LYS A 888 19.13 -12.81 7.27
N ASN A 889 18.77 -13.63 8.26
CA ASN A 889 19.74 -14.31 9.11
C ASN A 889 20.53 -15.42 8.39
N LEU A 890 20.23 -15.75 7.14
CA LEU A 890 21.03 -16.67 6.34
C LEU A 890 22.20 -15.97 5.63
N PHE A 891 22.07 -14.67 5.36
CA PHE A 891 23.03 -13.87 4.60
C PHE A 891 24.23 -13.47 5.47
N PHE A 892 25.41 -13.38 4.86
CA PHE A 892 26.68 -13.06 5.49
C PHE A 892 27.01 -11.57 5.46
N GLY A 893 26.61 -10.86 4.40
CA GLY A 893 26.78 -9.42 4.23
C GLY A 893 25.63 -8.62 4.88
N PRO A 894 25.90 -7.39 5.35
CA PRO A 894 24.89 -6.57 6.04
C PRO A 894 23.75 -6.10 5.12
N GLU A 895 24.00 -6.02 3.81
CA GLU A 895 23.02 -5.59 2.80
C GLU A 895 22.09 -6.72 2.34
N HIS A 896 22.46 -7.98 2.62
CA HIS A 896 21.73 -9.16 2.17
C HIS A 896 21.44 -9.13 0.65
N GLU A 897 22.41 -8.69 -0.14
CA GLU A 897 22.24 -8.37 -1.55
C GLU A 897 22.26 -9.65 -2.41
N ILE A 898 21.16 -9.95 -3.09
CA ILE A 898 21.10 -11.03 -4.09
C ILE A 898 21.65 -10.50 -5.41
N PHE A 899 22.44 -11.32 -6.11
CA PHE A 899 23.08 -10.94 -7.37
C PHE A 899 22.60 -11.77 -8.57
N SER A 900 22.41 -13.08 -8.41
CA SER A 900 21.90 -14.00 -9.45
C SER A 900 21.47 -15.33 -8.79
N ALA A 901 20.91 -16.25 -9.58
CA ALA A 901 20.53 -17.59 -9.14
C ALA A 901 20.56 -18.58 -10.32
N THR A 902 20.63 -19.88 -10.03
CA THR A 902 20.49 -20.94 -11.03
C THR A 902 19.88 -22.19 -10.42
N PHE A 903 19.29 -23.05 -11.25
CA PHE A 903 18.57 -24.24 -10.80
C PHE A 903 19.15 -25.52 -11.39
N ASP A 904 19.59 -26.42 -10.50
CA ASP A 904 19.87 -27.80 -10.84
C ASP A 904 18.56 -28.57 -11.00
N SER A 905 18.11 -28.68 -12.25
CA SER A 905 16.89 -29.41 -12.60
C SER A 905 16.97 -30.93 -12.41
N GLN A 906 18.16 -31.50 -12.21
CA GLN A 906 18.35 -32.95 -12.01
C GLN A 906 18.23 -33.32 -10.53
N ASN A 907 18.92 -32.57 -9.66
CA ASN A 907 18.92 -32.82 -8.21
C ASN A 907 17.95 -31.92 -7.43
N LYS A 908 17.25 -31.01 -8.13
CA LYS A 908 16.25 -30.09 -7.60
C LYS A 908 16.83 -29.11 -6.58
N ILE A 909 17.99 -28.54 -6.88
CA ILE A 909 18.68 -27.61 -5.99
C ILE A 909 18.67 -26.22 -6.62
N LEU A 910 18.15 -25.24 -5.89
CA LEU A 910 18.23 -23.82 -6.23
C LEU A 910 19.48 -23.21 -5.58
N TYR A 911 20.34 -22.62 -6.39
CA TYR A 911 21.51 -21.87 -5.95
C TYR A 911 21.25 -20.37 -6.08
N ILE A 912 21.52 -19.57 -5.05
CA ILE A 912 21.36 -18.11 -5.05
C ILE A 912 22.68 -17.48 -4.64
N ALA A 913 23.18 -16.54 -5.44
CA ALA A 913 24.38 -15.76 -5.15
C ALA A 913 24.05 -14.55 -4.26
N GLU A 914 24.67 -14.51 -3.09
CA GLU A 914 24.83 -13.33 -2.25
C GLU A 914 26.11 -12.57 -2.65
N PHE A 915 25.98 -11.26 -2.80
CA PHE A 915 27.12 -10.35 -2.94
C PHE A 915 27.43 -9.65 -1.62
N VAL A 916 28.64 -9.87 -1.10
CA VAL A 916 29.13 -9.30 0.16
C VAL A 916 30.08 -8.16 -0.16
N ARG A 917 29.55 -6.94 -0.24
CA ARG A 917 30.29 -5.72 -0.61
C ARG A 917 31.48 -5.43 0.31
N ASP A 918 31.27 -5.45 1.62
CA ASP A 918 32.29 -5.09 2.61
C ASP A 918 32.81 -6.32 3.38
N PRO A 919 34.14 -6.46 3.56
CA PRO A 919 35.21 -5.54 3.16
C PRO A 919 35.82 -5.80 1.76
N ASP A 920 35.42 -6.87 1.05
CA ASP A 920 36.21 -7.39 -0.07
C ASP A 920 35.42 -7.87 -1.30
N GLY A 921 34.10 -7.71 -1.37
CA GLY A 921 33.30 -8.06 -2.56
C GLY A 921 33.13 -9.56 -2.78
N ARG A 922 33.08 -10.37 -1.71
CA ARG A 922 32.95 -11.84 -1.80
C ARG A 922 31.62 -12.26 -2.40
N LEU A 923 31.65 -13.38 -3.12
CA LEU A 923 30.47 -14.08 -3.61
C LEU A 923 30.25 -15.35 -2.79
N ILE A 924 29.06 -15.46 -2.23
CA ILE A 924 28.62 -16.62 -1.46
C ILE A 924 27.41 -17.20 -2.17
N ILE A 925 27.45 -18.51 -2.45
CA ILE A 925 26.35 -19.23 -3.07
C ILE A 925 25.62 -20.00 -1.98
N HIS A 926 24.34 -19.70 -1.81
CA HIS A 926 23.43 -20.39 -0.93
C HIS A 926 22.67 -21.47 -1.71
N ALA A 927 22.41 -22.62 -1.09
CA ALA A 927 21.72 -23.75 -1.72
C ALA A 927 20.43 -24.12 -0.99
N TRP A 928 19.34 -24.35 -1.72
CA TRP A 928 18.07 -24.88 -1.23
C TRP A 928 17.65 -26.10 -2.02
N GLN A 929 17.28 -27.17 -1.32
CA GLN A 929 16.53 -28.28 -1.92
C GLN A 929 15.11 -27.82 -2.21
N VAL A 930 14.61 -28.11 -3.41
CA VAL A 930 13.23 -27.86 -3.84
C VAL A 930 12.45 -29.18 -3.77
N GLU A 931 11.65 -29.34 -2.72
CA GLU A 931 10.80 -30.51 -2.51
C GLU A 931 9.36 -30.23 -2.93
N SER A 932 8.70 -31.24 -3.50
CA SER A 932 7.28 -31.15 -3.80
C SER A 932 6.45 -31.34 -2.53
N ILE A 933 5.55 -30.40 -2.23
CA ILE A 933 4.58 -30.54 -1.15
C ILE A 933 3.21 -30.79 -1.78
N PRO A 934 2.61 -31.97 -1.63
CA PRO A 934 1.28 -32.23 -2.17
C PRO A 934 0.25 -31.33 -1.51
N VAL A 935 -0.58 -30.68 -2.32
CA VAL A 935 -1.69 -29.85 -1.83
C VAL A 935 -2.89 -30.77 -1.58
N PRO A 936 -3.55 -30.68 -0.42
CA PRO A 936 -4.76 -31.47 -0.16
C PRO A 936 -5.87 -31.11 -1.17
N VAL A 937 -6.65 -32.10 -1.57
CA VAL A 937 -7.79 -31.92 -2.50
C VAL A 937 -8.83 -30.97 -1.90
N GLU A 938 -9.21 -29.95 -2.67
CA GLU A 938 -10.15 -28.94 -2.21
C GLU A 938 -11.59 -29.31 -2.58
N LEU A 939 -12.41 -29.54 -1.56
CA LEU A 939 -13.83 -29.87 -1.69
C LEU A 939 -14.66 -28.59 -1.84
N ALA A 940 -15.22 -28.33 -3.03
CA ALA A 940 -16.08 -27.17 -3.28
C ALA A 940 -17.46 -27.33 -2.62
N SER A 941 -18.04 -28.54 -2.64
CA SER A 941 -19.32 -28.81 -1.98
C SER A 941 -19.54 -30.28 -1.71
N PHE A 942 -20.36 -30.60 -0.72
CA PHE A 942 -20.88 -31.94 -0.46
C PHE A 942 -22.29 -31.85 0.12
N ASN A 943 -23.25 -32.52 -0.50
CA ASN A 943 -24.67 -32.43 -0.16
C ASN A 943 -25.36 -33.80 -0.24
N ALA A 944 -26.39 -34.00 0.59
CA ALA A 944 -27.26 -35.18 0.57
C ALA A 944 -28.72 -34.78 0.34
N ASN A 945 -29.34 -35.33 -0.70
CA ASN A 945 -30.72 -35.03 -1.10
C ASN A 945 -31.59 -36.30 -1.07
N VAL A 946 -32.82 -36.17 -0.56
CA VAL A 946 -33.76 -37.29 -0.46
C VAL A 946 -34.69 -37.33 -1.67
N THR A 947 -34.76 -38.48 -2.36
CA THR A 947 -35.64 -38.71 -3.51
C THR A 947 -36.27 -40.10 -3.44
N ASP A 948 -37.60 -40.21 -3.41
CA ASP A 948 -38.34 -41.49 -3.41
C ASP A 948 -37.81 -42.53 -2.40
N SER A 949 -37.54 -42.13 -1.16
CA SER A 949 -36.96 -42.98 -0.09
C SER A 949 -35.51 -43.47 -0.34
N ARG A 950 -34.79 -42.80 -1.23
CA ARG A 950 -33.35 -42.99 -1.50
C ARG A 950 -32.60 -41.69 -1.18
N ILE A 951 -31.29 -41.78 -0.96
CA ILE A 951 -30.45 -40.61 -0.71
C ILE A 951 -29.43 -40.49 -1.83
N ILE A 952 -29.41 -39.33 -2.49
CA ILE A 952 -28.43 -38.97 -3.51
C ILE A 952 -27.40 -38.04 -2.88
N LEU A 953 -26.16 -38.50 -2.84
CA LEU A 953 -25.00 -37.72 -2.45
C LEU A 953 -24.42 -37.06 -3.70
N ASN A 954 -24.16 -35.77 -3.64
CA ASN A 954 -23.47 -35.03 -4.70
C ASN A 954 -22.34 -34.22 -4.10
N TRP A 955 -21.17 -34.27 -4.72
CA TRP A 955 -20.04 -33.42 -4.36
C TRP A 955 -19.29 -32.92 -5.58
N ILE A 956 -18.60 -31.81 -5.38
CA ILE A 956 -17.76 -31.17 -6.39
C ILE A 956 -16.38 -30.98 -5.76
N THR A 957 -15.34 -31.47 -6.40
CA THR A 957 -13.96 -31.08 -6.12
C THR A 957 -13.61 -29.88 -6.98
N SER A 958 -12.94 -28.89 -6.39
CA SER A 958 -12.40 -27.75 -7.15
C SER A 958 -11.20 -28.20 -7.98
N THR A 959 -10.34 -29.00 -7.35
CA THR A 959 -9.14 -29.62 -7.93
C THR A 959 -8.94 -30.99 -7.29
N GLU A 960 -8.20 -31.87 -7.95
CA GLU A 960 -7.78 -33.16 -7.44
C GLU A 960 -6.29 -33.34 -7.69
N THR A 961 -5.56 -33.79 -6.67
CA THR A 961 -4.15 -34.14 -6.78
C THR A 961 -3.95 -35.50 -6.13
N ASN A 962 -3.25 -36.39 -6.82
CA ASN A 962 -2.96 -37.75 -6.37
C ASN A 962 -4.19 -38.60 -5.99
N ASN A 963 -5.40 -38.19 -6.39
CA ASN A 963 -6.64 -38.74 -5.86
C ASN A 963 -6.98 -40.10 -6.50
N LEU A 964 -6.81 -41.18 -5.74
CA LEU A 964 -7.27 -42.51 -6.14
C LEU A 964 -8.81 -42.58 -6.17
N GLY A 965 -9.47 -41.91 -5.22
CA GLY A 965 -10.92 -41.73 -5.21
C GLY A 965 -11.54 -41.67 -3.82
N PHE A 966 -12.86 -41.78 -3.78
CA PHE A 966 -13.69 -41.50 -2.62
C PHE A 966 -14.34 -42.77 -2.10
N GLU A 967 -14.03 -43.17 -0.88
CA GLU A 967 -14.73 -44.22 -0.13
C GLU A 967 -15.92 -43.62 0.62
N ILE A 968 -17.14 -43.96 0.23
CA ILE A 968 -18.35 -43.42 0.82
C ILE A 968 -18.71 -44.23 2.07
N GLU A 969 -18.88 -43.54 3.19
CA GLU A 969 -19.28 -44.11 4.46
C GLU A 969 -20.64 -43.58 4.91
N HIS A 970 -21.39 -44.47 5.54
CA HIS A 970 -22.73 -44.21 6.07
C HIS A 970 -22.84 -44.68 7.51
N ARG A 971 -23.63 -43.93 8.28
CA ARG A 971 -24.15 -44.36 9.58
C ARG A 971 -25.53 -43.77 9.82
N SER A 972 -26.32 -44.42 10.68
CA SER A 972 -27.63 -43.95 11.13
C SER A 972 -27.58 -43.59 12.60
N SER A 973 -28.26 -42.50 12.94
CA SER A 973 -28.49 -42.08 14.33
C SER A 973 -29.23 -43.15 15.16
N THR A 974 -30.00 -44.04 14.53
CA THR A 974 -30.92 -44.97 15.21
C THR A 974 -30.53 -46.44 15.09
N LEU A 975 -30.05 -46.92 13.92
CA LEU A 975 -29.83 -48.36 13.65
C LEU A 975 -28.36 -48.75 13.51
N THR A 976 -27.56 -47.95 12.80
CA THR A 976 -26.17 -48.23 12.48
C THR A 976 -25.26 -47.17 13.08
N LYS A 977 -24.79 -47.37 14.32
CA LYS A 977 -24.01 -46.34 15.04
C LYS A 977 -22.55 -46.19 14.58
N ASN A 978 -22.00 -47.20 13.92
CA ASN A 978 -20.62 -47.20 13.41
C ASN A 978 -20.63 -46.85 11.92
N TRP A 979 -19.61 -46.13 11.47
CA TRP A 979 -19.37 -45.88 10.05
C TRP A 979 -19.18 -47.19 9.29
N LYS A 980 -19.88 -47.32 8.17
CA LYS A 980 -19.80 -48.46 7.28
C LYS A 980 -19.54 -47.98 5.87
N LYS A 981 -18.55 -48.56 5.20
CA LYS A 981 -18.33 -48.39 3.76
C LYS A 981 -19.55 -48.88 2.97
N ILE A 982 -20.10 -48.01 2.14
CA ILE A 982 -21.23 -48.31 1.24
C ILE A 982 -20.88 -48.16 -0.24
N GLY A 983 -19.74 -47.54 -0.58
CA GLY A 983 -19.31 -47.40 -1.97
C GLY A 983 -17.87 -46.92 -2.12
N PHE A 984 -17.37 -46.97 -3.35
CA PHE A 984 -16.14 -46.30 -3.76
C PHE A 984 -16.34 -45.72 -5.16
N ILE A 985 -15.94 -44.47 -5.38
CA ILE A 985 -15.97 -43.79 -6.67
C ILE A 985 -14.54 -43.37 -7.01
N SER A 986 -14.03 -43.80 -8.17
CA SER A 986 -12.69 -43.41 -8.63
C SER A 986 -12.60 -41.92 -8.87
N GLY A 987 -11.51 -41.31 -8.37
CA GLY A 987 -11.16 -39.91 -8.66
C GLY A 987 -10.59 -39.75 -10.07
N LYS A 988 -10.23 -38.52 -10.43
CA LYS A 988 -9.51 -38.18 -11.67
C LYS A 988 -8.00 -38.36 -11.57
N GLY A 989 -7.46 -38.70 -10.40
CA GLY A 989 -6.03 -38.66 -10.14
C GLY A 989 -5.56 -37.24 -9.96
N ASN A 990 -5.19 -36.59 -11.06
CA ASN A 990 -4.82 -35.17 -11.09
C ASN A 990 -5.81 -34.42 -11.99
N SER A 991 -6.49 -33.41 -11.46
CA SER A 991 -7.43 -32.55 -12.19
C SER A 991 -7.39 -31.14 -11.64
N THR A 992 -7.23 -30.14 -12.50
CA THR A 992 -7.36 -28.72 -12.17
C THR A 992 -8.74 -28.16 -12.54
N GLU A 993 -9.54 -28.93 -13.29
CA GLU A 993 -10.92 -28.61 -13.59
C GLU A 993 -11.85 -29.18 -12.51
N PRO A 994 -12.93 -28.45 -12.13
CA PRO A 994 -13.90 -28.97 -11.20
C PRO A 994 -14.50 -30.28 -11.68
N ALA A 995 -14.56 -31.27 -10.79
CA ALA A 995 -15.14 -32.57 -11.09
C ALA A 995 -16.38 -32.82 -10.24
N GLU A 996 -17.47 -33.18 -10.91
CA GLU A 996 -18.73 -33.51 -10.27
C GLU A 996 -18.87 -35.02 -10.07
N TYR A 997 -19.32 -35.39 -8.88
CA TYR A 997 -19.53 -36.77 -8.49
C TYR A 997 -20.91 -36.97 -7.89
N ASN A 998 -21.46 -38.16 -8.10
CA ASN A 998 -22.72 -38.57 -7.49
C ASN A 998 -22.64 -40.01 -6.97
N PHE A 999 -23.35 -40.27 -5.88
CA PHE A 999 -23.53 -41.60 -5.32
C PHE A 999 -24.97 -41.79 -4.81
N GLU A 1000 -25.62 -42.90 -5.18
CA GLU A 1000 -26.99 -43.24 -4.76
C GLU A 1000 -26.97 -44.31 -3.65
N ASP A 1001 -27.41 -43.93 -2.44
CA ASP A 1001 -27.80 -44.89 -1.41
C ASP A 1001 -29.25 -45.34 -1.64
N LYS A 1002 -29.39 -46.59 -2.11
CA LYS A 1002 -30.68 -47.23 -2.41
C LYS A 1002 -31.39 -47.79 -1.19
N ASN A 1003 -30.69 -47.97 -0.07
CA ASN A 1003 -31.23 -48.59 1.14
C ASN A 1003 -30.91 -47.78 2.40
N PRO A 1004 -31.24 -46.48 2.46
CA PRO A 1004 -30.95 -45.67 3.63
C PRO A 1004 -31.79 -46.15 4.82
N ASP A 1005 -31.25 -46.00 6.03
CA ASP A 1005 -31.93 -46.37 7.26
C ASP A 1005 -33.09 -45.39 7.54
N PRO A 1006 -34.18 -45.83 8.22
CA PRO A 1006 -35.19 -44.91 8.75
C PRO A 1006 -34.61 -43.85 9.70
N GLY A 1007 -35.08 -42.61 9.59
CA GLY A 1007 -34.61 -41.47 10.40
C GLY A 1007 -33.39 -40.75 9.81
N ILE A 1008 -32.58 -40.11 10.66
CA ILE A 1008 -31.42 -39.32 10.23
C ILE A 1008 -30.27 -40.25 9.85
N ASN A 1009 -29.87 -40.15 8.58
CA ASN A 1009 -28.69 -40.79 8.00
C ASN A 1009 -27.58 -39.74 7.87
N GLN A 1010 -26.37 -40.11 8.29
CA GLN A 1010 -25.18 -39.29 8.21
C GLN A 1010 -24.21 -39.92 7.20
N TYR A 1011 -23.66 -39.09 6.33
CA TYR A 1011 -22.70 -39.50 5.30
C TYR A 1011 -21.43 -38.68 5.40
N ARG A 1012 -20.32 -39.34 5.10
CA ARG A 1012 -19.03 -38.73 4.79
C ARG A 1012 -18.37 -39.57 3.72
N PHE A 1013 -17.37 -39.04 3.07
CA PHE A 1013 -16.44 -39.87 2.33
C PHE A 1013 -15.03 -39.74 2.91
N LYS A 1014 -14.24 -40.79 2.68
CA LYS A 1014 -12.82 -40.85 2.89
C LYS A 1014 -12.17 -40.72 1.51
N GLN A 1015 -11.55 -39.60 1.25
CA GLN A 1015 -10.77 -39.41 0.04
C GLN A 1015 -9.42 -40.08 0.22
N ILE A 1016 -9.01 -40.89 -0.74
CA ILE A 1016 -7.81 -41.71 -0.67
C ILE A 1016 -6.92 -41.34 -1.84
N ASP A 1017 -5.63 -41.16 -1.57
CA ASP A 1017 -4.63 -40.84 -2.59
C ASP A 1017 -3.91 -42.12 -3.07
N TYR A 1018 -3.18 -42.07 -4.19
CA TYR A 1018 -2.48 -43.26 -4.74
C TYR A 1018 -1.35 -43.76 -3.83
N ASP A 1019 -0.81 -42.92 -2.94
CA ASP A 1019 0.17 -43.30 -1.93
C ASP A 1019 -0.45 -43.95 -0.67
N GLY A 1020 -1.78 -43.99 -0.60
CA GLY A 1020 -2.55 -44.58 0.49
C GLY A 1020 -2.85 -43.64 1.66
N THR A 1021 -2.40 -42.37 1.60
CA THR A 1021 -2.87 -41.33 2.52
C THR A 1021 -4.34 -40.99 2.27
N PHE A 1022 -4.99 -40.38 3.26
CA PHE A 1022 -6.41 -40.09 3.16
C PHE A 1022 -6.87 -38.95 4.07
N GLU A 1023 -7.96 -38.30 3.68
CA GLU A 1023 -8.68 -37.30 4.46
C GLU A 1023 -10.19 -37.61 4.46
N TYR A 1024 -10.91 -37.16 5.49
CA TYR A 1024 -12.38 -37.28 5.56
C TYR A 1024 -13.05 -35.96 5.19
N SER A 1025 -14.14 -36.05 4.43
CA SER A 1025 -15.04 -34.92 4.23
C SER A 1025 -15.73 -34.48 5.55
N GLY A 1026 -16.33 -33.29 5.52
CA GLY A 1026 -17.40 -32.94 6.47
C GLY A 1026 -18.56 -33.93 6.40
N ILE A 1027 -19.40 -33.95 7.45
CA ILE A 1027 -20.57 -34.82 7.54
C ILE A 1027 -21.78 -34.10 6.97
N VAL A 1028 -22.53 -34.76 6.10
CA VAL A 1028 -23.85 -34.31 5.62
C VAL A 1028 -24.94 -35.24 6.12
N GLU A 1029 -26.13 -34.68 6.33
CA GLU A 1029 -27.26 -35.41 6.89
C GLU A 1029 -28.47 -35.41 5.95
N ALA A 1030 -29.21 -36.50 5.95
CA ALA A 1030 -30.49 -36.59 5.25
C ALA A 1030 -31.45 -37.51 6.03
N GLU A 1031 -32.72 -37.08 6.15
CA GLU A 1031 -33.73 -37.78 6.94
C GLU A 1031 -34.71 -38.56 6.06
N ILE A 1032 -34.86 -39.86 6.32
CA ILE A 1032 -35.85 -40.73 5.67
C ILE A 1032 -37.06 -40.90 6.58
N ASN A 1033 -38.15 -40.25 6.19
CA ASN A 1033 -39.46 -40.31 6.86
C ASN A 1033 -40.24 -41.60 6.51
N LYS A 1034 -39.66 -42.77 6.81
CA LYS A 1034 -40.35 -44.07 6.74
C LYS A 1034 -40.46 -44.73 8.12
N PRO A 1035 -41.53 -45.48 8.42
CA PRO A 1035 -41.67 -46.13 9.72
C PRO A 1035 -40.61 -47.20 9.95
N ALA A 1036 -40.00 -47.26 11.14
CA ALA A 1036 -38.85 -48.14 11.40
C ALA A 1036 -39.21 -49.63 11.62
N ARG A 1037 -40.48 -49.97 11.87
CA ARG A 1037 -40.92 -51.35 12.14
C ARG A 1037 -42.34 -51.64 11.64
N PHE A 1038 -42.64 -52.91 11.45
CA PHE A 1038 -44.00 -53.42 11.30
C PHE A 1038 -44.71 -53.36 12.65
N GLU A 1039 -45.95 -52.86 12.66
CA GLU A 1039 -46.79 -52.81 13.87
C GLU A 1039 -48.26 -52.86 13.46
N VAL A 1040 -49.05 -53.65 14.18
CA VAL A 1040 -50.52 -53.63 14.08
C VAL A 1040 -51.06 -52.92 15.31
N PHE A 1041 -51.93 -51.95 15.13
CA PHE A 1041 -52.55 -51.27 16.26
C PHE A 1041 -53.78 -52.04 16.76
N GLN A 1042 -54.12 -51.83 18.03
CA GLN A 1042 -55.41 -52.29 18.54
C GLN A 1042 -56.53 -51.62 17.72
N ASN A 1043 -57.49 -52.41 17.24
CA ASN A 1043 -58.63 -51.87 16.51
C ASN A 1043 -59.41 -50.86 17.37
N TYR A 1044 -59.98 -49.84 16.75
CA TYR A 1044 -60.79 -48.85 17.45
C TYR A 1044 -62.12 -48.60 16.71
N PRO A 1045 -63.27 -48.66 17.41
CA PRO A 1045 -63.42 -49.03 18.83
C PRO A 1045 -63.15 -50.54 19.09
N ASN A 1046 -62.84 -50.91 20.34
CA ASN A 1046 -62.80 -52.29 20.84
C ASN A 1046 -63.21 -52.34 22.34
N PRO A 1047 -64.33 -52.97 22.73
CA PRO A 1047 -65.27 -53.71 21.88
C PRO A 1047 -65.98 -52.85 20.83
N PHE A 1048 -66.48 -53.48 19.75
CA PHE A 1048 -67.14 -52.79 18.63
C PHE A 1048 -68.50 -53.38 18.26
N ASN A 1049 -69.34 -52.60 17.56
CA ASN A 1049 -70.67 -52.97 17.05
C ASN A 1049 -71.03 -52.13 15.79
N ALA A 1050 -71.37 -52.66 14.62
CA ALA A 1050 -71.02 -53.98 14.07
C ALA A 1050 -69.74 -53.89 13.19
N GLY A 1051 -69.00 -52.77 13.23
CA GLY A 1051 -67.74 -52.60 12.50
C GLY A 1051 -66.68 -51.80 13.27
N THR A 1052 -65.43 -51.91 12.82
CA THR A 1052 -64.24 -51.31 13.48
C THR A 1052 -63.11 -51.07 12.47
N LYS A 1053 -62.15 -50.20 12.82
CA LYS A 1053 -60.99 -49.89 11.98
C LYS A 1053 -59.74 -50.61 12.47
N ILE A 1054 -58.97 -51.14 11.53
CA ILE A 1054 -57.70 -51.82 11.74
C ILE A 1054 -56.60 -50.97 11.13
N ASN A 1055 -55.74 -50.42 11.99
CA ASN A 1055 -54.59 -49.63 11.57
C ASN A 1055 -53.32 -50.48 11.68
N PHE A 1056 -52.44 -50.39 10.69
CA PHE A 1056 -51.14 -51.05 10.72
C PHE A 1056 -50.11 -50.26 9.92
N ILE A 1057 -48.83 -50.50 10.22
CA ILE A 1057 -47.68 -49.80 9.64
C ILE A 1057 -46.80 -50.80 8.92
N LEU A 1058 -46.32 -50.43 7.74
CA LEU A 1058 -45.36 -51.18 6.95
C LEU A 1058 -44.03 -50.41 6.82
N PRO A 1059 -42.89 -50.97 7.26
CA PRO A 1059 -41.57 -50.34 7.09
C PRO A 1059 -41.07 -50.44 5.64
N ASN A 1060 -41.44 -51.53 4.93
CA ASN A 1060 -41.18 -51.73 3.52
C ASN A 1060 -42.48 -52.14 2.79
N SER A 1061 -42.52 -51.98 1.47
CA SER A 1061 -43.60 -52.52 0.65
C SER A 1061 -43.65 -54.05 0.74
N GLY A 1062 -44.83 -54.64 0.90
CA GLY A 1062 -44.97 -56.08 1.10
C GLY A 1062 -46.35 -56.63 0.75
N TYR A 1063 -46.44 -57.95 0.61
CA TYR A 1063 -47.70 -58.64 0.40
C TYR A 1063 -48.40 -58.85 1.75
N VAL A 1064 -49.54 -58.20 1.96
CA VAL A 1064 -50.27 -58.17 3.22
C VAL A 1064 -51.49 -59.07 3.14
N LYS A 1065 -51.68 -59.91 4.15
CA LYS A 1065 -52.88 -60.72 4.36
C LYS A 1065 -53.46 -60.46 5.74
N ILE A 1066 -54.73 -60.06 5.81
CA ILE A 1066 -55.44 -59.74 7.05
C ILE A 1066 -56.63 -60.68 7.21
N GLN A 1067 -56.67 -61.39 8.33
CA GLN A 1067 -57.66 -62.44 8.60
C GLN A 1067 -58.18 -62.33 10.03
N VAL A 1068 -59.43 -62.74 10.23
CA VAL A 1068 -60.09 -62.78 11.54
C VAL A 1068 -60.49 -64.22 11.83
N TYR A 1069 -60.14 -64.71 13.02
CA TYR A 1069 -60.42 -66.06 13.50
C TYR A 1069 -61.32 -66.02 14.74
N ASN A 1070 -62.19 -67.01 14.91
CA ASN A 1070 -62.99 -67.16 16.13
C ASN A 1070 -62.14 -67.75 17.29
N SER A 1071 -62.74 -67.86 18.48
CA SER A 1071 -62.05 -68.38 19.68
C SER A 1071 -61.56 -69.83 19.60
N VAL A 1072 -62.07 -70.64 18.65
CA VAL A 1072 -61.60 -72.01 18.40
C VAL A 1072 -60.54 -72.10 17.29
N GLY A 1073 -60.17 -70.97 16.68
CA GLY A 1073 -59.13 -70.89 15.66
C GLY A 1073 -59.61 -71.11 14.22
N GLU A 1074 -60.91 -71.12 13.97
CA GLU A 1074 -61.46 -71.15 12.61
C GLU A 1074 -61.45 -69.75 12.00
N GLU A 1075 -61.00 -69.64 10.75
CA GLU A 1075 -61.06 -68.39 9.99
C GLU A 1075 -62.51 -68.04 9.67
N VAL A 1076 -62.95 -66.86 10.09
CA VAL A 1076 -64.33 -66.38 9.87
C VAL A 1076 -64.42 -65.26 8.84
N VAL A 1077 -63.34 -64.49 8.63
CA VAL A 1077 -63.29 -63.40 7.63
C VAL A 1077 -61.86 -63.22 7.12
N GLN A 1078 -61.69 -63.16 5.79
CA GLN A 1078 -60.49 -62.62 5.15
C GLN A 1078 -60.76 -61.16 4.72
N LEU A 1079 -60.08 -60.21 5.36
CA LEU A 1079 -60.34 -58.78 5.16
C LEU A 1079 -59.58 -58.17 3.98
N PHE A 1080 -58.35 -58.62 3.76
CA PHE A 1080 -57.51 -58.12 2.70
C PHE A 1080 -56.43 -59.12 2.34
N GLU A 1081 -56.10 -59.20 1.05
CA GLU A 1081 -54.98 -59.98 0.54
C GLU A 1081 -54.43 -59.29 -0.72
N GLY A 1082 -53.19 -58.78 -0.66
CA GLY A 1082 -52.57 -58.07 -1.77
C GLY A 1082 -51.33 -57.25 -1.40
N MET A 1083 -50.71 -56.61 -2.38
CA MET A 1083 -49.54 -55.73 -2.17
C MET A 1083 -49.95 -54.40 -1.53
N LYS A 1084 -49.17 -53.93 -0.55
CA LYS A 1084 -49.28 -52.59 0.03
C LYS A 1084 -47.90 -51.91 0.06
N PRO A 1085 -47.81 -50.60 -0.27
CA PRO A 1085 -46.56 -49.86 -0.17
C PRO A 1085 -46.13 -49.64 1.28
N ALA A 1086 -44.87 -49.29 1.53
CA ALA A 1086 -44.42 -48.83 2.85
C ALA A 1086 -45.26 -47.62 3.32
N GLY A 1087 -45.53 -47.51 4.63
CA GLY A 1087 -46.31 -46.43 5.23
C GLY A 1087 -47.43 -46.89 6.17
N TYR A 1088 -48.35 -45.98 6.48
CA TYR A 1088 -49.50 -46.20 7.37
C TYR A 1088 -50.72 -46.64 6.58
N HIS A 1089 -51.42 -47.68 7.06
CA HIS A 1089 -52.57 -48.27 6.39
C HIS A 1089 -53.75 -48.44 7.35
N GLU A 1090 -54.96 -48.17 6.85
CA GLU A 1090 -56.23 -48.39 7.54
C GLU A 1090 -57.12 -49.33 6.71
N ILE A 1091 -57.70 -50.35 7.36
CA ILE A 1091 -58.69 -51.27 6.76
C ILE A 1091 -59.92 -51.36 7.67
N TYR A 1092 -61.11 -51.29 7.08
CA TYR A 1092 -62.37 -51.41 7.80
C TYR A 1092 -62.86 -52.86 7.85
N LEU A 1093 -63.28 -53.32 9.04
CA LEU A 1093 -63.93 -54.61 9.26
C LEU A 1093 -65.43 -54.38 9.47
N ASP A 1094 -66.24 -54.99 8.59
CA ASP A 1094 -67.68 -55.18 8.79
C ASP A 1094 -67.93 -56.58 9.35
N ALA A 1095 -68.46 -56.65 10.58
CA ALA A 1095 -68.78 -57.88 11.29
C ALA A 1095 -70.30 -58.10 11.45
N SER A 1096 -71.12 -57.45 10.61
CA SER A 1096 -72.58 -57.63 10.55
C SER A 1096 -73.03 -59.06 10.18
N GLY A 1097 -72.12 -59.95 9.79
CA GLY A 1097 -72.34 -61.40 9.65
C GLY A 1097 -71.90 -62.29 10.83
N LEU A 1098 -71.20 -61.76 11.83
CA LEU A 1098 -70.57 -62.54 12.90
C LEU A 1098 -71.32 -62.46 14.25
N SER A 1099 -71.30 -63.53 15.05
CA SER A 1099 -71.92 -63.53 16.39
C SER A 1099 -71.11 -62.72 17.42
N SER A 1100 -71.73 -62.19 18.47
CA SER A 1100 -70.99 -61.53 19.57
C SER A 1100 -69.96 -62.48 20.19
N GLY A 1101 -68.75 -62.00 20.43
CA GLY A 1101 -67.68 -62.84 20.98
C GLY A 1101 -66.27 -62.28 20.81
N LEU A 1102 -65.29 -63.05 21.30
CA LEU A 1102 -63.87 -62.77 21.14
C LEU A 1102 -63.36 -63.35 19.81
N TYR A 1103 -62.65 -62.52 19.06
CA TYR A 1103 -61.98 -62.88 17.81
C TYR A 1103 -60.50 -62.53 17.85
N LEU A 1104 -59.71 -63.21 17.02
CA LEU A 1104 -58.29 -62.95 16.80
C LEU A 1104 -58.10 -62.35 15.41
N LEU A 1105 -57.64 -61.11 15.35
CA LEU A 1105 -57.18 -60.46 14.14
C LEU A 1105 -55.72 -60.82 13.90
N ILE A 1106 -55.40 -61.39 12.76
CA ILE A 1106 -54.03 -61.71 12.36
C ILE A 1106 -53.69 -60.93 11.09
N VAL A 1107 -52.65 -60.11 11.16
CA VAL A 1107 -52.04 -59.46 9.98
C VAL A 1107 -50.72 -60.16 9.71
N LYS A 1108 -50.54 -60.63 8.48
CA LYS A 1108 -49.30 -61.21 7.98
C LYS A 1108 -48.76 -60.35 6.85
N VAL A 1109 -47.46 -60.11 6.85
CA VAL A 1109 -46.75 -59.35 5.81
C VAL A 1109 -45.60 -60.20 5.31
N ASN A 1110 -45.53 -60.39 4.00
CA ASN A 1110 -44.39 -61.02 3.34
C ASN A 1110 -43.62 -59.96 2.56
N GLU A 1111 -42.42 -59.62 3.03
CA GLU A 1111 -41.49 -58.74 2.33
C GLU A 1111 -40.62 -59.60 1.39
N ASN A 1112 -40.67 -59.32 0.07
CA ASN A 1112 -39.84 -59.94 -0.97
C ASN A 1112 -39.70 -61.48 -0.89
N ASN A 1113 -40.81 -62.19 -0.64
CA ASN A 1113 -40.91 -63.65 -0.59
C ASN A 1113 -40.02 -64.38 0.44
N SER A 1114 -39.42 -63.67 1.41
CA SER A 1114 -38.39 -64.27 2.29
C SER A 1114 -38.57 -63.97 3.78
N LYS A 1115 -39.20 -62.85 4.15
CA LYS A 1115 -39.37 -62.45 5.56
C LYS A 1115 -40.85 -62.25 5.87
N ILE A 1116 -41.38 -63.08 6.77
CA ILE A 1116 -42.80 -63.07 7.16
C ILE A 1116 -42.92 -62.45 8.55
N PHE A 1117 -43.56 -61.28 8.63
CA PHE A 1117 -43.99 -60.69 9.88
C PHE A 1117 -45.45 -61.08 10.15
N SER A 1118 -45.77 -61.37 11.41
CA SER A 1118 -47.15 -61.63 11.81
C SER A 1118 -47.42 -61.05 13.18
N GLU A 1119 -48.50 -60.29 13.30
CA GLU A 1119 -49.02 -59.83 14.58
C GLU A 1119 -50.47 -60.25 14.76
N THR A 1120 -50.83 -60.57 16.00
CA THR A 1120 -52.18 -60.95 16.39
C THR A 1120 -52.73 -59.97 17.41
N LYS A 1121 -53.95 -59.47 17.21
CA LYS A 1121 -54.69 -58.65 18.19
C LYS A 1121 -56.00 -59.33 18.56
N LYS A 1122 -56.40 -59.17 19.82
CA LYS A 1122 -57.72 -59.59 20.31
C LYS A 1122 -58.74 -58.50 19.99
N ILE A 1123 -59.81 -58.86 19.30
CA ILE A 1123 -60.90 -57.93 18.98
C ILE A 1123 -62.21 -58.51 19.52
N ILE A 1124 -63.06 -57.67 20.12
CA ILE A 1124 -64.28 -58.08 20.82
C ILE A 1124 -65.48 -57.46 20.10
N LEU A 1125 -66.35 -58.30 19.54
CA LEU A 1125 -67.61 -57.88 18.94
C LEU A 1125 -68.72 -57.99 19.99
N LEU A 1126 -69.41 -56.89 20.27
CA LEU A 1126 -70.58 -56.85 21.14
C LEU A 1126 -71.78 -56.35 20.32
N ARG A 1127 -72.63 -57.26 19.85
CA ARG A 1127 -73.92 -56.88 19.27
C ARG A 1127 -74.93 -56.48 20.31
#